data_AF-A0A5M3ZEY3-F1
#
_entry.id   AF-A0A5M3ZEY3-F1
#
_cell.length_a   1.000
_cell.length_b   1.000
_cell.length_c   1.000
_cell.angle_alpha   90.00
_cell.angle_beta   90.00
_cell.angle_gamma   90.00
#
_symmetry.space_group_name_H-M   'P 1'
#
loop_
_entity.id
_entity.type
_entity.pdbx_description
1 polymer ?
#
loop_
_entity_poly.entity_id
_entity_poly.type
_entity_poly.pdbx_seq_one_letter_code
_entity_poly.pdbx_strand_id
1 'polypeptide(L)'
;MSANTAQSGLTSVESDIRVIIVGAGFAGLGTAIECHRQGFSVTIYERFPELKPLGDIISFGRNGGRIFARWGSVVDRMLPVSINLEKHGFHIHKYTGEHVHTQASLPFDRQAPTINGHRGELHEILFNYARDDLKIPIHLGCEVTGYFESSSGAGIQLATGEKVYGDVVIGSDGLHSKARSLVLGSETKLQSSGYAVYRAWFSNKDILADPLTRHLSENGDTFNGWIGPDVHFLVSTLKGGRDVCWVLTHKDTSKPAGRWSLPGKLTDVYEIFKDWDPLCTRIVSKTPESSLIDWKLMWQDPLPTWISTEGRIALAGDSAHAFLPTSAQGATQALEDGVTIAVCLKRAGKDRIPDALRAFEKIRYDRVQKVQETGRSTRDKWHTANWDDVKRDPKTIELPREDWILNHDAEGHANTMPGYLIMAFGILELILSYQDSNEDHDEETSESAKGQHQRRGIVLLPQWRKDFILLIVSLLSSVVGAYGPMLGPGFVDIAEDLGVSVNEISQATSYLVLAIGLGLLVSNPLAKCYGKRPVYLIAGLILFASSIWGALTHNYKSFLACRLVGGLGMGPFEVLVQCTIGDLYFVHERATRIAFWNLFLGTGIAAGPIVSAYIIQYSGYRWTFGTCAFFYGVLTVALFFFAPETAYVREDSSSRSSTDQLPRVEHPEVKGASVEDSPRQGSETIQDIEREPQQQTLEQQPSGQPLVTQRKGSYWRSLRVYTGTYSNASFLKVMSRPFILFLYPGILWAFLIWGTTITFTIVFSYVNGVIFTEPPYNFSVSQVGLINISPLVLSIIAEVISGPLCDMICVNLTKKNNGFYEPEFRLVLISLGFILGVAGFYGFGATIHYQTHWTGPVLTYGLVNASLAVCSTCVFGYIIDAYNALGEEAFVAVNARNFLSFGVLYFINEWLAKDGVLEVFIVLGSLFVFTSLLTIPLWIFGKRFRAKTDRIVWLKNYMKD
;
A
#
# COMPACT_ATOMS: atom_id res chain seq x y z
N MET A 1 10.58 -12.26 62.03
CA MET A 1 9.53 -12.58 61.05
C MET A 1 10.06 -12.22 59.67
N SER A 2 10.33 -13.25 58.88
CA SER A 2 10.89 -13.22 57.53
C SER A 2 9.88 -12.68 56.52
N ALA A 3 10.31 -11.74 55.68
CA ALA A 3 9.63 -11.44 54.42
C ALA A 3 10.66 -11.48 53.29
N ASN A 4 10.61 -12.59 52.54
CA ASN A 4 11.38 -12.86 51.34
C ASN A 4 11.07 -11.82 50.25
N THR A 5 12.04 -10.98 49.90
CA THR A 5 12.10 -10.34 48.58
C THR A 5 12.65 -11.35 47.59
N ALA A 6 11.78 -11.85 46.71
CA ALA A 6 12.14 -12.75 45.63
C ALA A 6 13.11 -12.03 44.66
N GLN A 7 14.40 -12.34 44.77
CA GLN A 7 15.32 -12.29 43.65
C GLN A 7 14.83 -13.33 42.63
N SER A 8 14.13 -12.87 41.58
CA SER A 8 13.90 -13.72 40.41
C SER A 8 15.24 -13.93 39.72
N GLY A 9 15.83 -15.11 39.93
CA GLY A 9 17.01 -15.56 39.22
C GLY A 9 16.76 -15.56 37.71
N LEU A 10 17.38 -14.63 37.01
CA LEU A 10 17.71 -14.80 35.60
C LEU A 10 18.90 -15.76 35.56
N THR A 11 18.61 -17.05 35.45
CA THR A 11 19.56 -18.01 34.86
C THR A 11 19.83 -17.53 33.44
N SER A 12 20.94 -16.83 33.24
CA SER A 12 21.43 -16.38 31.95
C SER A 12 21.78 -17.60 31.10
N VAL A 13 20.87 -17.99 30.22
CA VAL A 13 21.25 -18.78 29.05
C VAL A 13 22.09 -17.82 28.20
N GLU A 14 23.41 -17.93 28.28
CA GLU A 14 24.32 -17.23 27.36
C GLU A 14 23.88 -17.56 25.93
N SER A 15 23.53 -16.54 25.16
CA SER A 15 23.17 -16.72 23.76
C SER A 15 24.44 -16.87 22.94
N ASP A 16 24.50 -17.91 22.11
CA ASP A 16 25.64 -18.22 21.23
C ASP A 16 25.73 -17.29 19.98
N ILE A 17 25.05 -16.14 19.98
CA ILE A 17 25.05 -15.18 18.85
C ILE A 17 26.16 -14.15 19.04
N ARG A 18 27.07 -14.07 18.05
CA ARG A 18 28.14 -13.07 17.94
C ARG A 18 27.74 -11.95 17.01
N VAL A 19 27.63 -10.74 17.55
CA VAL A 19 27.21 -9.52 16.84
C VAL A 19 28.43 -8.63 16.61
N ILE A 20 28.71 -8.31 15.35
CA ILE A 20 29.73 -7.32 14.98
C ILE A 20 29.03 -5.99 14.70
N ILE A 21 29.52 -4.91 15.28
CA ILE A 21 28.98 -3.57 15.07
C ILE A 21 30.07 -2.70 14.44
N VAL A 22 29.73 -2.03 13.34
CA VAL A 22 30.65 -1.11 12.65
C VAL A 22 30.21 0.33 12.90
N GLY A 23 31.09 1.11 13.52
CA GLY A 23 30.86 2.48 13.94
C GLY A 23 30.42 2.57 15.41
N ALA A 24 31.10 3.42 16.19
CA ALA A 24 30.80 3.65 17.60
C ALA A 24 29.93 4.89 17.82
N GLY A 25 29.05 5.24 16.88
CA GLY A 25 28.06 6.33 17.05
C GLY A 25 26.92 5.98 18.02
N PHE A 26 25.91 6.83 18.16
CA PHE A 26 24.74 6.53 19.01
C PHE A 26 24.00 5.25 18.57
N ALA A 27 23.85 5.03 17.26
CA ALA A 27 23.28 3.80 16.70
C ALA A 27 24.08 2.56 17.12
N GLY A 28 25.40 2.59 16.92
CA GLY A 28 26.29 1.46 17.22
C GLY A 28 26.40 1.18 18.71
N LEU A 29 26.62 2.20 19.55
CA LEU A 29 26.64 2.06 21.00
C LEU A 29 25.30 1.59 21.55
N GLY A 30 24.18 2.14 21.07
CA GLY A 30 22.85 1.73 21.49
C GLY A 30 22.54 0.28 21.12
N THR A 31 22.87 -0.12 19.89
CA THR A 31 22.76 -1.52 19.46
C THR A 31 23.65 -2.43 20.30
N ALA A 32 24.88 -2.00 20.62
CA ALA A 32 25.81 -2.81 21.40
C ALA A 32 25.34 -3.06 22.82
N ILE A 33 24.91 -1.98 23.50
CA ILE A 33 24.38 -2.03 24.86
C ILE A 33 23.15 -2.92 24.92
N GLU A 34 22.22 -2.79 23.97
CA GLU A 34 21.01 -3.60 23.92
C GLU A 34 21.29 -5.07 23.60
N CYS A 35 22.16 -5.35 22.63
CA CYS A 35 22.57 -6.72 22.34
C CYS A 35 23.26 -7.38 23.55
N HIS A 36 24.12 -6.66 24.26
CA HIS A 36 24.74 -7.14 25.50
C HIS A 36 23.70 -7.40 26.60
N ARG A 37 22.74 -6.47 26.80
CA ARG A 37 21.64 -6.61 27.78
C ARG A 37 20.76 -7.83 27.50
N GLN A 38 20.63 -8.21 26.22
CA GLN A 38 19.89 -9.40 25.80
C GLN A 38 20.70 -10.71 25.90
N GLY A 39 22.00 -10.63 26.22
CA GLY A 39 22.88 -11.78 26.46
C GLY A 39 23.75 -12.21 25.26
N PHE A 40 23.93 -11.35 24.25
CA PHE A 40 24.77 -11.63 23.08
C PHE A 40 26.24 -11.26 23.29
N SER A 41 27.13 -11.94 22.57
CA SER A 41 28.54 -11.54 22.47
C SER A 41 28.66 -10.44 21.42
N VAL A 42 29.13 -9.25 21.81
CA VAL A 42 29.14 -8.08 20.93
C VAL A 42 30.53 -7.46 20.85
N THR A 43 30.95 -7.04 19.66
CA THR A 43 32.21 -6.33 19.44
C THR A 43 31.99 -5.12 18.52
N ILE A 44 32.55 -3.97 18.89
CA ILE A 44 32.46 -2.73 18.10
C ILE A 44 33.80 -2.45 17.40
N TYR A 45 33.74 -2.06 16.13
CA TYR A 45 34.88 -1.58 15.34
C TYR A 45 34.67 -0.13 14.92
N GLU A 46 35.63 0.74 15.25
CA GLU A 46 35.57 2.18 14.98
C GLU A 46 36.86 2.65 14.30
N ARG A 47 36.72 3.44 13.23
CA ARG A 47 37.84 3.93 12.42
C ARG A 47 38.67 4.98 13.14
N PHE A 48 38.06 5.78 14.02
CA PHE A 48 38.79 6.83 14.71
C PHE A 48 39.71 6.21 15.78
N PRO A 49 40.98 6.63 15.86
CA PRO A 49 41.96 6.06 16.79
C PRO A 49 41.72 6.49 18.25
N GLU A 50 41.01 7.60 18.45
CA GLU A 50 40.71 8.16 19.75
C GLU A 50 39.30 8.78 19.74
N LEU A 51 38.67 8.80 20.91
CA LEU A 51 37.42 9.52 21.10
C LEU A 51 37.71 11.02 21.04
N LYS A 52 37.03 11.73 20.13
CA LYS A 52 37.08 13.19 20.09
C LYS A 52 35.72 13.73 20.51
N PRO A 53 35.62 14.53 21.58
CA PRO A 53 34.38 15.20 21.96
C PRO A 53 34.10 16.32 20.95
N LEU A 54 33.61 15.93 19.79
CA LEU A 54 33.23 16.80 18.69
C LEU A 54 31.71 16.78 18.56
N GLY A 55 31.13 17.96 18.43
CA GLY A 55 29.73 18.10 18.09
C GLY A 55 29.12 19.36 18.65
N ASP A 56 27.81 19.33 18.68
CA ASP A 56 26.90 20.42 18.98
C ASP A 56 25.81 19.91 19.92
N ILE A 57 24.71 20.65 20.04
CA ILE A 57 23.55 20.16 20.79
C ILE A 57 22.91 18.97 20.08
N ILE A 58 22.58 17.94 20.84
CA ILE A 58 21.78 16.80 20.40
C ILE A 58 20.64 16.56 21.38
N SER A 59 19.51 16.12 20.86
CA SER A 59 18.25 16.00 21.59
C SER A 59 17.67 14.59 21.51
N PHE A 60 17.19 14.09 22.64
CA PHE A 60 16.50 12.82 22.78
C PHE A 60 15.15 13.05 23.46
N GLY A 61 14.07 12.71 22.75
CA GLY A 61 12.71 12.76 23.29
C GLY A 61 12.44 11.69 24.34
N ARG A 62 11.22 11.68 24.89
CA ARG A 62 10.77 10.69 25.91
C ARG A 62 10.94 9.23 25.46
N ASN A 63 10.79 8.97 24.17
CA ASN A 63 11.04 7.66 23.56
C ASN A 63 12.51 7.21 23.68
N GLY A 64 13.47 8.11 23.45
CA GLY A 64 14.90 7.85 23.70
C GLY A 64 15.24 7.79 25.18
N GLY A 65 14.64 8.69 25.98
CA GLY A 65 14.76 8.69 27.43
C GLY A 65 14.40 7.37 28.08
N ARG A 66 13.32 6.72 27.59
CA ARG A 66 12.88 5.41 28.07
C ARG A 66 13.91 4.30 27.84
N ILE A 67 14.67 4.40 26.76
CA ILE A 67 15.78 3.49 26.48
C ILE A 67 16.91 3.74 27.49
N PHE A 68 17.33 5.00 27.67
CA PHE A 68 18.36 5.33 28.65
C PHE A 68 17.98 4.96 30.09
N ALA A 69 16.70 5.07 30.46
CA ALA A 69 16.21 4.69 31.78
C ALA A 69 16.37 3.18 32.07
N ARG A 70 16.50 2.34 31.04
CA ARG A 70 16.80 0.91 31.17
C ARG A 70 18.29 0.62 31.32
N TRP A 71 19.16 1.59 31.04
CA TRP A 71 20.62 1.45 31.07
C TRP A 71 21.23 1.89 32.40
N GLY A 72 20.58 1.53 33.51
CA GLY A 72 21.09 1.76 34.87
C GLY A 72 21.51 3.21 35.11
N SER A 73 22.83 3.42 35.29
CA SER A 73 23.39 4.72 35.68
C SER A 73 23.46 5.78 34.58
N VAL A 74 23.08 5.46 33.33
CA VAL A 74 23.21 6.38 32.19
C VAL A 74 22.40 7.66 32.40
N VAL A 75 21.14 7.58 32.84
CA VAL A 75 20.31 8.77 33.08
C VAL A 75 20.92 9.67 34.16
N ASP A 76 21.45 9.09 35.24
CA ASP A 76 22.07 9.85 36.32
C ASP A 76 23.33 10.61 35.87
N ARG A 77 24.05 10.07 34.87
CA ARG A 77 25.22 10.74 34.26
C ARG A 77 24.83 11.78 33.22
N MET A 78 23.72 11.59 32.50
CA MET A 78 23.27 12.49 31.42
C MET A 78 22.52 13.73 31.93
N LEU A 79 21.71 13.61 33.00
CA LEU A 79 20.91 14.73 33.49
C LEU A 79 21.75 15.98 33.89
N PRO A 80 22.91 15.86 34.58
CA PRO A 80 23.71 17.02 34.96
C PRO A 80 24.32 17.81 33.79
N VAL A 81 24.46 17.16 32.62
CA VAL A 81 25.00 17.77 31.39
C VAL A 81 23.92 18.10 30.36
N SER A 82 22.66 17.82 30.68
CA SER A 82 21.49 18.12 29.86
C SER A 82 20.89 19.48 30.23
N ILE A 83 20.19 20.09 29.28
CA ILE A 83 19.38 21.28 29.49
C ILE A 83 18.23 20.98 30.46
N ASN A 84 17.93 21.92 31.36
CA ASN A 84 16.74 21.88 32.20
C ASN A 84 15.81 23.06 31.93
N LEU A 85 14.75 22.81 31.18
CA LEU A 85 13.76 23.82 30.79
C LEU A 85 12.47 23.80 31.64
N GLU A 86 12.42 23.10 32.78
CA GLU A 86 11.18 22.99 33.58
C GLU A 86 10.62 24.35 34.00
N LYS A 87 11.48 25.33 34.25
CA LYS A 87 11.10 26.67 34.71
C LYS A 87 10.72 27.62 33.58
N HIS A 88 11.37 27.51 32.43
CA HIS A 88 11.34 28.53 31.36
C HIS A 88 10.64 28.06 30.08
N GLY A 89 10.64 26.76 29.78
CA GLY A 89 10.07 26.24 28.52
C GLY A 89 10.85 26.69 27.28
N PHE A 90 10.17 26.70 26.13
CA PHE A 90 10.71 27.17 24.85
C PHE A 90 10.06 28.50 24.48
N HIS A 91 10.83 29.59 24.48
CA HIS A 91 10.38 30.91 24.08
C HIS A 91 10.49 31.08 22.57
N ILE A 92 9.36 31.35 21.91
CA ILE A 92 9.28 31.52 20.46
C ILE A 92 9.03 33.00 20.16
N HIS A 93 9.94 33.56 19.37
CA HIS A 93 9.94 34.93 18.92
C HIS A 93 9.75 34.97 17.40
N LYS A 94 9.09 36.02 16.93
CA LYS A 94 9.19 36.41 15.53
C LYS A 94 10.60 36.93 15.26
N TYR A 95 11.09 36.78 14.04
CA TYR A 95 12.40 37.30 13.63
C TYR A 95 12.61 38.80 13.92
N THR A 96 11.55 39.58 14.10
CA THR A 96 11.58 41.00 14.47
C THR A 96 11.79 41.25 15.98
N GLY A 97 11.83 40.20 16.80
CA GLY A 97 12.02 40.26 18.27
C GLY A 97 10.73 40.27 19.09
N GLU A 98 9.57 40.27 18.44
CA GLU A 98 8.27 40.13 19.13
C GLU A 98 8.17 38.75 19.78
N HIS A 99 7.92 38.69 21.08
CA HIS A 99 7.61 37.43 21.76
C HIS A 99 6.22 36.95 21.36
N VAL A 100 6.14 35.76 20.78
CA VAL A 100 4.91 35.21 20.19
C VAL A 100 4.25 34.23 21.14
N HIS A 101 5.03 33.28 21.67
CA HIS A 101 4.50 32.18 22.47
C HIS A 101 5.58 31.54 23.34
N THR A 102 5.19 31.00 24.48
CA THR A 102 6.05 30.14 25.31
C THR A 102 5.48 28.74 25.38
N GLN A 103 6.17 27.78 24.75
CA GLN A 103 5.78 26.38 24.80
C GLN A 103 6.34 25.75 26.08
N ALA A 104 5.46 25.43 27.04
CA ALA A 104 5.85 24.82 28.31
C ALA A 104 6.61 23.49 28.10
N SER A 105 7.54 23.18 29.00
CA SER A 105 8.23 21.88 29.01
C SER A 105 7.29 20.76 29.42
N LEU A 106 7.55 19.54 28.93
CA LEU A 106 6.85 18.36 29.41
C LEU A 106 7.24 18.10 30.89
N PRO A 107 6.32 17.61 31.73
CA PRO A 107 6.65 17.22 33.10
C PRO A 107 7.81 16.22 33.12
N PHE A 108 8.73 16.39 34.07
CA PHE A 108 9.84 15.47 34.22
C PHE A 108 9.34 14.08 34.62
N ASP A 109 9.81 13.09 33.88
CA ASP A 109 9.58 11.67 34.14
C ASP A 109 10.92 10.96 34.11
N ARG A 110 11.33 10.39 35.25
CA ARG A 110 12.61 9.68 35.36
C ARG A 110 12.64 8.38 34.54
N GLN A 111 11.49 7.79 34.23
CA GLN A 111 11.39 6.59 33.39
C GLN A 111 11.38 6.93 31.90
N ALA A 112 11.20 8.19 31.53
CA ALA A 112 11.22 8.67 30.15
C ALA A 112 11.76 10.12 30.08
N PRO A 113 13.00 10.40 30.54
CA PRO A 113 13.52 11.76 30.61
C PRO A 113 13.83 12.31 29.21
N THR A 114 13.52 13.58 28.96
CA THR A 114 14.06 14.27 27.78
C THR A 114 15.51 14.65 28.04
N ILE A 115 16.44 14.23 27.19
CA ILE A 115 17.88 14.53 27.32
C ILE A 115 18.31 15.39 26.15
N ASN A 116 18.74 16.63 26.40
CA ASN A 116 19.32 17.47 25.36
C ASN A 116 20.62 18.09 25.88
N GLY A 117 21.74 17.84 25.22
CA GLY A 117 23.06 18.23 25.72
C GLY A 117 24.12 18.24 24.65
N HIS A 118 25.37 18.45 25.04
CA HIS A 118 26.49 18.39 24.10
C HIS A 118 26.67 16.97 23.58
N ARG A 119 26.63 16.80 22.26
CA ARG A 119 26.75 15.52 21.57
C ARG A 119 27.98 14.74 22.01
N GLY A 120 29.13 15.41 22.13
CA GLY A 120 30.38 14.78 22.55
C GLY A 120 30.34 14.27 24.00
N GLU A 121 29.72 15.02 24.92
CA GLU A 121 29.66 14.62 26.34
C GLU A 121 28.64 13.48 26.54
N LEU A 122 27.48 13.57 25.91
CA LEU A 122 26.47 12.51 25.96
C LEU A 122 26.98 11.21 25.31
N HIS A 123 27.72 11.34 24.21
CA HIS A 123 28.36 10.21 23.56
C HIS A 123 29.45 9.58 24.43
N GLU A 124 30.31 10.38 25.05
CA GLU A 124 31.36 9.91 25.96
C GLU A 124 30.79 9.15 27.16
N ILE A 125 29.64 9.60 27.71
CA ILE A 125 28.93 8.87 28.76
C ILE A 125 28.53 7.46 28.30
N LEU A 126 27.96 7.33 27.09
CA LEU A 126 27.56 6.03 26.54
C LEU A 126 28.77 5.15 26.19
N PHE A 127 29.82 5.76 25.64
CA PHE A 127 31.06 5.08 25.29
C PHE A 127 31.73 4.48 26.53
N ASN A 128 31.89 5.29 27.59
CA ASN A 128 32.46 4.85 28.86
C ASN A 128 31.54 3.83 29.55
N TYR A 129 30.22 3.98 29.48
CA TYR A 129 29.29 2.97 30.00
C TYR A 129 29.46 1.62 29.27
N ALA A 130 29.51 1.61 27.94
CA ALA A 130 29.72 0.39 27.17
C ALA A 130 31.10 -0.26 27.44
N ARG A 131 32.18 0.54 27.47
CA ARG A 131 33.55 0.05 27.65
C ARG A 131 33.87 -0.34 29.10
N ASP A 132 33.53 0.53 30.05
CA ASP A 132 34.02 0.44 31.42
C ASP A 132 33.02 -0.29 32.33
N ASP A 133 31.72 -0.10 32.13
CA ASP A 133 30.71 -0.72 33.00
C ASP A 133 30.25 -2.07 32.45
N LEU A 134 29.95 -2.14 31.15
CA LEU A 134 29.52 -3.38 30.47
C LEU A 134 30.67 -4.22 29.91
N LYS A 135 31.89 -3.69 29.87
CA LYS A 135 33.08 -4.37 29.36
C LYS A 135 32.92 -4.89 27.91
N ILE A 136 32.14 -4.19 27.09
CA ILE A 136 31.99 -4.51 25.67
C ILE A 136 33.32 -4.20 24.94
N PRO A 137 33.90 -5.15 24.18
CA PRO A 137 35.09 -4.89 23.38
C PRO A 137 34.85 -3.80 22.31
N ILE A 138 35.64 -2.73 22.34
CA ILE A 138 35.63 -1.64 21.35
C ILE A 138 37.03 -1.48 20.76
N HIS A 139 37.17 -1.78 19.48
CA HIS A 139 38.42 -1.65 18.72
C HIS A 139 38.45 -0.32 17.98
N LEU A 140 39.24 0.63 18.51
CA LEU A 140 39.49 1.93 17.90
C LEU A 140 40.60 1.85 16.84
N GLY A 141 40.61 2.78 15.89
CA GLY A 141 41.60 2.82 14.81
C GLY A 141 41.44 1.70 13.77
N CYS A 142 40.31 0.99 13.78
CA CYS A 142 40.01 -0.11 12.88
C CYS A 142 39.05 0.36 11.77
N GLU A 143 39.61 0.80 10.64
CA GLU A 143 38.80 1.12 9.47
C GLU A 143 38.29 -0.16 8.79
N VAL A 144 36.98 -0.26 8.60
CA VAL A 144 36.35 -1.32 7.80
C VAL A 144 36.35 -0.92 6.32
N THR A 145 36.88 -1.81 5.48
CA THR A 145 37.00 -1.61 4.03
C THR A 145 36.08 -2.51 3.22
N GLY A 146 35.64 -3.63 3.80
CA GLY A 146 34.72 -4.56 3.14
C GLY A 146 33.83 -5.31 4.12
N TYR A 147 32.75 -5.86 3.57
CA TYR A 147 31.79 -6.70 4.28
C TYR A 147 31.60 -7.99 3.48
N PHE A 148 31.30 -9.10 4.15
CA PHE A 148 31.01 -10.37 3.49
C PHE A 148 30.00 -11.18 4.30
N GLU A 149 29.20 -12.00 3.62
CA GLU A 149 28.21 -12.87 4.25
C GLU A 149 28.05 -14.19 3.50
N SER A 150 27.49 -15.17 4.19
CA SER A 150 27.07 -16.47 3.67
C SER A 150 25.80 -16.93 4.40
N SER A 151 25.23 -18.05 3.97
CA SER A 151 24.09 -18.67 4.67
C SER A 151 24.39 -19.03 6.14
N SER A 152 25.65 -19.18 6.54
CA SER A 152 26.06 -19.61 7.89
C SER A 152 26.63 -18.50 8.77
N GLY A 153 26.91 -17.30 8.25
CA GLY A 153 27.47 -16.21 9.05
C GLY A 153 27.81 -14.97 8.24
N ALA A 154 28.32 -13.94 8.90
CA ALA A 154 28.73 -12.68 8.28
C ALA A 154 30.03 -12.15 8.88
N GLY A 155 30.63 -11.14 8.25
CA GLY A 155 31.87 -10.58 8.73
C GLY A 155 32.30 -9.31 8.01
N ILE A 156 33.42 -8.78 8.49
CA ILE A 156 34.01 -7.53 8.03
C ILE A 156 35.47 -7.74 7.67
N GLN A 157 35.97 -6.93 6.75
CA GLN A 157 37.38 -6.82 6.41
C GLN A 157 37.91 -5.46 6.87
N LEU A 158 38.99 -5.49 7.65
CA LEU A 158 39.69 -4.30 8.12
C LEU A 158 40.67 -3.79 7.05
N ALA A 159 41.06 -2.52 7.13
CA ALA A 159 42.06 -1.91 6.25
C ALA A 159 43.44 -2.59 6.33
N THR A 160 43.73 -3.27 7.44
CA THR A 160 44.92 -4.12 7.59
C THR A 160 44.89 -5.39 6.74
N GLY A 161 43.73 -5.73 6.18
CA GLY A 161 43.47 -6.98 5.45
C GLY A 161 42.88 -8.10 6.31
N GLU A 162 42.87 -7.95 7.64
CA GLU A 162 42.30 -8.91 8.58
C GLU A 162 40.79 -9.09 8.36
N LYS A 163 40.31 -10.34 8.46
CA LYS A 163 38.88 -10.68 8.37
C LYS A 163 38.35 -11.09 9.74
N VAL A 164 37.27 -10.45 10.17
CA VAL A 164 36.58 -10.74 11.42
C VAL A 164 35.23 -11.39 11.12
N TYR A 165 34.91 -12.47 11.83
CA TYR A 165 33.73 -13.30 11.58
C TYR A 165 32.76 -13.26 12.78
N GLY A 166 31.48 -13.14 12.47
CA GLY A 166 30.36 -13.15 13.42
C GLY A 166 29.14 -13.85 12.82
N ASP A 167 28.05 -13.89 13.57
CA ASP A 167 26.78 -14.47 13.09
C ASP A 167 25.92 -13.41 12.38
N VAL A 168 26.09 -12.14 12.77
CA VAL A 168 25.40 -10.96 12.23
C VAL A 168 26.31 -9.72 12.29
N VAL A 169 26.21 -8.84 11.29
CA VAL A 169 26.92 -7.55 11.25
C VAL A 169 25.92 -6.40 11.20
N ILE A 170 26.09 -5.39 12.06
CA ILE A 170 25.28 -4.17 12.04
C ILE A 170 26.14 -3.00 11.55
N GLY A 171 25.79 -2.47 10.38
CA GLY A 171 26.40 -1.29 9.78
C GLY A 171 25.79 -0.01 10.35
N SER A 172 26.49 0.60 11.30
CA SER A 172 26.13 1.88 11.94
C SER A 172 27.19 2.97 11.69
N ASP A 173 27.79 2.94 10.51
CA ASP A 173 28.90 3.79 10.05
C ASP A 173 28.44 5.17 9.50
N GLY A 174 27.18 5.52 9.72
CA GLY A 174 26.62 6.86 9.54
C GLY A 174 26.33 7.25 8.10
N LEU A 175 26.22 8.56 7.85
CA LEU A 175 25.78 9.12 6.57
C LEU A 175 26.62 8.67 5.36
N HIS A 176 27.91 8.38 5.55
CA HIS A 176 28.84 7.92 4.51
C HIS A 176 29.10 6.42 4.59
N SER A 177 28.06 5.67 4.95
CA SER A 177 28.12 4.24 5.17
C SER A 177 28.66 3.48 3.96
N LYS A 178 29.71 2.68 4.17
CA LYS A 178 30.16 1.67 3.22
C LYS A 178 29.28 0.42 3.30
N ALA A 179 28.71 0.14 4.48
CA ALA A 179 27.75 -0.96 4.65
C ALA A 179 26.54 -0.79 3.72
N ARG A 180 26.05 0.44 3.58
CA ARG A 180 24.91 0.76 2.73
C ARG A 180 25.13 0.38 1.26
N SER A 181 26.29 0.73 0.69
CA SER A 181 26.60 0.39 -0.70
C SER A 181 26.62 -1.13 -0.94
N LEU A 182 27.00 -1.91 0.07
CA LEU A 182 26.97 -3.37 0.01
C LEU A 182 25.55 -3.93 0.10
N VAL A 183 24.75 -3.44 1.05
CA VAL A 183 23.35 -3.85 1.22
C VAL A 183 22.52 -3.56 -0.05
N LEU A 184 22.74 -2.40 -0.68
CA LEU A 184 21.98 -1.99 -1.87
C LEU A 184 22.60 -2.46 -3.20
N GLY A 185 23.80 -3.03 -3.18
CA GLY A 185 24.57 -3.38 -4.39
C GLY A 185 24.94 -2.18 -5.29
N SER A 186 24.73 -0.94 -4.83
CA SER A 186 24.96 0.29 -5.59
C SER A 186 25.27 1.47 -4.66
N GLU A 187 26.02 2.46 -5.15
CA GLU A 187 26.28 3.69 -4.40
C GLU A 187 25.06 4.62 -4.41
N THR A 188 24.51 4.92 -3.23
CA THR A 188 23.44 5.90 -3.08
C THR A 188 23.99 7.33 -3.08
N LYS A 189 23.42 8.22 -3.89
CA LYS A 189 23.78 9.64 -3.89
C LYS A 189 23.02 10.38 -2.79
N LEU A 190 23.77 11.01 -1.88
CA LEU A 190 23.21 11.95 -0.91
C LEU A 190 22.72 13.20 -1.63
N GLN A 191 21.49 13.62 -1.35
CA GLN A 191 20.90 14.81 -1.95
C GLN A 191 21.08 16.02 -1.03
N SER A 192 21.35 17.18 -1.61
CA SER A 192 21.32 18.44 -0.85
C SER A 192 19.87 18.78 -0.50
N SER A 193 19.62 19.18 0.74
CA SER A 193 18.30 19.68 1.14
C SER A 193 18.01 21.11 0.64
N GLY A 194 19.01 21.79 0.09
CA GLY A 194 18.96 23.22 -0.24
C GLY A 194 19.22 24.15 0.95
N TYR A 195 19.49 23.59 2.14
CA TYR A 195 19.74 24.34 3.37
C TYR A 195 21.07 23.93 4.00
N ALA A 196 21.62 24.82 4.81
CA ALA A 196 22.78 24.60 5.66
C ALA A 196 22.50 25.16 7.07
N VAL A 197 23.33 24.79 8.03
CA VAL A 197 23.21 25.19 9.43
C VAL A 197 24.53 25.74 9.91
N TYR A 198 24.54 27.03 10.27
CA TYR A 198 25.58 27.56 11.13
C TYR A 198 25.32 27.11 12.56
N ARG A 199 26.38 26.70 13.24
CA ARG A 199 26.30 26.26 14.63
C ARG A 199 27.55 26.62 15.40
N ALA A 200 27.37 26.90 16.68
CA ALA A 200 28.46 27.18 17.60
C ALA A 200 28.15 26.72 19.01
N TRP A 201 29.22 26.48 19.77
CA TRP A 201 29.19 26.16 21.19
C TRP A 201 30.31 26.90 21.90
N PHE A 202 30.00 27.65 22.95
CA PHE A 202 30.98 28.46 23.69
C PHE A 202 30.51 28.76 25.12
N SER A 203 31.40 29.34 25.93
CA SER A 203 31.11 29.71 27.33
C SER A 203 30.28 30.99 27.42
N ASN A 204 29.39 31.07 28.41
CA ASN A 204 28.49 32.21 28.63
C ASN A 204 29.17 33.54 29.05
N LYS A 205 30.49 33.59 29.24
CA LYS A 205 31.20 34.75 29.83
C LYS A 205 30.84 36.07 29.13
N ASP A 206 30.92 36.08 27.80
CA ASP A 206 30.65 37.27 26.99
C ASP A 206 29.14 37.58 26.86
N ILE A 207 28.30 36.57 27.08
CA ILE A 207 26.83 36.72 27.14
C ILE A 207 26.40 37.39 28.45
N LEU A 208 27.02 37.03 29.59
CA LEU A 208 26.76 37.63 30.90
C LEU A 208 27.34 39.05 31.05
N ALA A 209 28.46 39.33 30.37
CA ALA A 209 29.10 40.64 30.39
C ALA A 209 28.23 41.74 29.74
N ASP A 210 27.42 41.38 28.74
CA ASP A 210 26.57 42.30 28.00
C ASP A 210 25.18 42.41 28.66
N PRO A 211 24.75 43.61 29.12
CA PRO A 211 23.46 43.80 29.79
C PRO A 211 22.25 43.34 28.96
N LEU A 212 22.34 43.35 27.62
CA LEU A 212 21.23 42.99 26.75
C LEU A 212 21.08 41.47 26.57
N THR A 213 22.18 40.70 26.62
CA THR A 213 22.13 39.23 26.48
C THR A 213 22.19 38.50 27.81
N ARG A 214 22.50 39.18 28.92
CA ARG A 214 22.65 38.60 30.27
C ARG A 214 21.46 37.75 30.71
N HIS A 215 20.23 38.19 30.43
CA HIS A 215 18.99 37.52 30.84
C HIS A 215 18.87 36.08 30.29
N LEU A 216 19.60 35.74 29.22
CA LEU A 216 19.59 34.40 28.60
C LEU A 216 20.33 33.35 29.44
N SER A 217 21.23 33.76 30.34
CA SER A 217 22.12 32.84 31.09
C SER A 217 22.14 33.07 32.60
N GLU A 218 21.71 34.23 33.10
CA GLU A 218 21.85 34.56 34.54
C GLU A 218 20.93 33.73 35.46
N ASN A 219 19.79 33.26 34.95
CA ASN A 219 18.74 32.56 35.72
C ASN A 219 18.61 31.07 35.36
N GLY A 220 19.70 30.46 34.88
CA GLY A 220 19.77 29.05 34.49
C GLY A 220 19.62 28.83 32.99
N ASP A 221 19.15 27.63 32.64
CA ASP A 221 19.03 27.17 31.26
C ASP A 221 17.79 27.76 30.58
N THR A 222 17.96 28.31 29.38
CA THR A 222 16.88 28.87 28.56
C THR A 222 16.93 28.30 27.15
N PHE A 223 15.78 28.29 26.48
CA PHE A 223 15.70 27.92 25.07
C PHE A 223 14.85 28.94 24.33
N ASN A 224 15.47 29.63 23.37
CA ASN A 224 14.88 30.75 22.65
C ASN A 224 14.99 30.50 21.15
N GLY A 225 13.90 30.74 20.42
CA GLY A 225 13.85 30.60 18.97
C GLY A 225 13.34 31.86 18.30
N TRP A 226 13.97 32.26 17.20
CA TRP A 226 13.51 33.32 16.30
C TRP A 226 13.16 32.68 14.96
N ILE A 227 11.90 32.83 14.55
CA ILE A 227 11.38 32.23 13.32
C ILE A 227 11.19 33.33 12.28
N GLY A 228 11.70 33.12 11.06
CA GLY A 228 11.59 34.05 9.95
C GLY A 228 11.46 33.34 8.59
N PRO A 229 11.29 34.10 7.50
CA PRO A 229 11.17 33.55 6.17
C PRO A 229 12.44 32.78 5.78
N ASP A 230 12.30 31.49 5.46
CA ASP A 230 13.41 30.59 5.07
C ASP A 230 14.57 30.44 6.08
N VAL A 231 14.44 30.99 7.29
CA VAL A 231 15.50 31.03 8.31
C VAL A 231 14.90 30.83 9.69
N HIS A 232 15.57 30.06 10.54
CA HIS A 232 15.26 30.04 11.97
C HIS A 232 16.55 29.99 12.79
N PHE A 233 16.55 30.72 13.90
CA PHE A 233 17.67 30.82 14.82
C PHE A 233 17.26 30.29 16.18
N LEU A 234 17.98 29.32 16.72
CA LEU A 234 17.71 28.74 18.03
C LEU A 234 18.92 28.92 18.93
N VAL A 235 18.71 29.37 20.16
CA VAL A 235 19.74 29.61 21.18
C VAL A 235 19.34 28.88 22.45
N SER A 236 20.23 28.03 22.94
CA SER A 236 20.07 27.29 24.18
C SER A 236 21.20 27.62 25.14
N THR A 237 20.87 27.71 26.43
CA THR A 237 21.87 27.72 27.50
C THR A 237 21.74 26.45 28.33
N LEU A 238 22.89 25.88 28.72
CA LEU A 238 22.97 24.56 29.33
C LEU A 238 23.86 24.58 30.58
N LYS A 239 23.73 23.53 31.41
CA LYS A 239 24.52 23.31 32.63
C LYS A 239 24.31 24.42 33.66
N GLY A 240 23.07 24.88 33.82
CA GLY A 240 22.72 26.02 34.66
C GLY A 240 23.18 27.35 34.06
N GLY A 241 23.12 27.47 32.73
CA GLY A 241 23.46 28.67 31.97
C GLY A 241 24.95 28.87 31.67
N ARG A 242 25.84 27.92 32.01
CA ARG A 242 27.31 28.07 31.84
C ARG A 242 27.79 27.98 30.40
N ASP A 243 27.12 27.13 29.61
CA ASP A 243 27.43 26.92 28.21
C ASP A 243 26.30 27.48 27.34
N VAL A 244 26.66 28.02 26.18
CA VAL A 244 25.73 28.58 25.20
C VAL A 244 25.95 27.85 23.88
N CYS A 245 24.84 27.40 23.29
CA CYS A 245 24.82 26.82 21.96
C CYS A 245 23.78 27.56 21.12
N TRP A 246 24.11 27.80 19.86
CA TRP A 246 23.12 28.26 18.91
C TRP A 246 23.23 27.55 17.57
N VAL A 247 22.09 27.45 16.89
CA VAL A 247 21.97 26.93 15.53
C VAL A 247 21.15 27.90 14.68
N LEU A 248 21.61 28.16 13.46
CA LEU A 248 20.93 29.01 12.48
C LEU A 248 20.79 28.22 11.19
N THR A 249 19.56 27.80 10.89
CA THR A 249 19.25 27.13 9.62
C THR A 249 18.98 28.19 8.57
N HIS A 250 19.66 28.12 7.42
CA HIS A 250 19.54 29.07 6.31
C HIS A 250 19.63 28.34 4.96
N LYS A 251 19.23 29.03 3.87
CA LYS A 251 19.40 28.51 2.51
C LYS A 251 20.88 28.37 2.15
N ASP A 252 21.28 27.23 1.58
CA ASP A 252 22.64 27.03 1.09
C ASP A 252 22.80 27.69 -0.29
N THR A 253 23.63 28.72 -0.36
CA THR A 253 23.96 29.45 -1.61
C THR A 253 25.34 29.06 -2.16
N SER A 254 26.04 28.13 -1.51
CA SER A 254 27.41 27.76 -1.88
C SER A 254 27.45 26.76 -3.03
N LYS A 255 28.45 26.89 -3.93
CA LYS A 255 28.68 25.94 -5.04
C LYS A 255 28.96 24.53 -4.48
N PRO A 256 28.73 23.44 -5.24
CA PRO A 256 29.00 22.08 -4.78
C PRO A 256 30.50 21.88 -4.57
N ALA A 257 30.98 22.12 -3.35
CA ALA A 257 32.28 21.68 -2.91
C ALA A 257 32.12 20.33 -2.21
N GLY A 258 32.97 19.35 -2.51
CA GLY A 258 32.94 18.01 -1.89
C GLY A 258 33.30 17.97 -0.39
N ARG A 259 33.16 19.09 0.33
CA ARG A 259 33.34 19.22 1.78
C ARG A 259 32.06 19.80 2.40
N TRP A 260 31.52 19.09 3.38
CA TRP A 260 30.18 19.30 3.96
C TRP A 260 30.20 19.99 5.33
N SER A 261 31.37 20.02 5.96
CA SER A 261 31.69 20.81 7.15
C SER A 261 32.72 21.84 6.74
N LEU A 262 32.35 23.11 6.79
CA LEU A 262 33.23 24.22 6.47
C LEU A 262 33.40 25.10 7.72
N PRO A 263 34.57 25.73 7.91
CA PRO A 263 34.68 26.85 8.85
C PRO A 263 33.65 27.90 8.46
N GLY A 264 32.72 28.25 9.36
CA GLY A 264 31.73 29.28 9.09
C GLY A 264 32.34 30.67 9.24
N LYS A 265 31.69 31.68 8.65
CA LYS A 265 32.11 33.08 8.76
C LYS A 265 31.03 33.91 9.41
N LEU A 266 31.39 34.66 10.45
CA LEU A 266 30.44 35.54 11.14
C LEU A 266 29.89 36.62 10.21
N THR A 267 30.68 37.08 9.23
CA THR A 267 30.23 38.05 8.21
C THR A 267 28.98 37.58 7.47
N ASP A 268 28.93 36.30 7.12
CA ASP A 268 27.83 35.71 6.34
C ASP A 268 26.58 35.58 7.21
N VAL A 269 26.76 35.29 8.51
CA VAL A 269 25.68 35.28 9.51
C VAL A 269 25.10 36.68 9.72
N TYR A 270 25.94 37.72 9.80
CA TYR A 270 25.47 39.10 9.98
C TYR A 270 24.64 39.61 8.80
N GLU A 271 24.94 39.18 7.58
CA GLU A 271 24.14 39.51 6.39
C GLU A 271 22.71 38.98 6.49
N ILE A 272 22.52 37.80 7.08
CA ILE A 272 21.19 37.20 7.32
C ILE A 272 20.38 38.03 8.34
N PHE A 273 21.06 38.63 9.33
CA PHE A 273 20.41 39.34 10.43
C PHE A 273 20.20 40.85 10.24
N LYS A 274 20.42 41.42 9.05
CA LYS A 274 20.27 42.87 8.78
C LYS A 274 18.92 43.45 9.23
N ASP A 275 17.84 42.71 9.00
CA ASP A 275 16.47 43.11 9.34
C ASP A 275 15.85 42.25 10.46
N TRP A 276 16.69 41.59 11.26
CA TRP A 276 16.28 40.73 12.37
C TRP A 276 16.39 41.48 13.71
N ASP A 277 15.84 40.87 14.76
CA ASP A 277 16.01 41.29 16.14
C ASP A 277 17.49 41.59 16.41
N PRO A 278 17.85 42.83 16.82
CA PRO A 278 19.22 43.20 17.15
C PRO A 278 19.87 42.27 18.18
N LEU A 279 19.06 41.60 19.03
CA LEU A 279 19.53 40.61 19.98
C LEU A 279 20.21 39.40 19.30
N CYS A 280 19.73 38.95 18.14
CA CYS A 280 20.33 37.86 17.37
C CYS A 280 21.79 38.18 16.96
N THR A 281 22.00 39.38 16.41
CA THR A 281 23.34 39.88 16.03
C THR A 281 24.25 40.02 17.25
N ARG A 282 23.71 40.49 18.38
CA ARG A 282 24.46 40.62 19.64
C ARG A 282 24.89 39.28 20.22
N ILE A 283 24.04 38.25 20.15
CA ILE A 283 24.38 36.88 20.58
C ILE A 283 25.49 36.32 19.70
N VAL A 284 25.33 36.40 18.37
CA VAL A 284 26.31 35.87 17.43
C VAL A 284 27.65 36.58 17.54
N SER A 285 27.68 37.88 17.86
CA SER A 285 28.94 38.62 18.05
C SER A 285 29.78 38.16 19.24
N LYS A 286 29.24 37.33 20.13
CA LYS A 286 29.99 36.71 21.25
C LYS A 286 30.61 35.37 20.87
N THR A 287 30.36 34.88 19.66
CA THR A 287 30.83 33.57 19.20
C THR A 287 32.32 33.65 18.85
N PRO A 288 33.19 32.81 19.43
CA PRO A 288 34.57 32.67 18.97
C PRO A 288 34.59 32.16 17.53
N GLU A 289 35.32 32.82 16.62
CA GLU A 289 35.38 32.40 15.19
C GLU A 289 35.86 30.96 15.02
N SER A 290 36.75 30.48 15.89
CA SER A 290 37.24 29.10 15.89
C SER A 290 36.17 28.05 16.23
N SER A 291 35.04 28.47 16.81
CA SER A 291 33.94 27.59 17.21
C SER A 291 32.78 27.54 16.21
N LEU A 292 32.81 28.39 15.18
CA LEU A 292 31.74 28.50 14.19
C LEU A 292 31.93 27.50 13.05
N ILE A 293 30.94 26.64 12.85
CA ILE A 293 30.91 25.66 11.77
C ILE A 293 29.68 25.91 10.91
N ASP A 294 29.86 25.83 9.59
CA ASP A 294 28.77 25.75 8.62
C ASP A 294 28.64 24.30 8.15
N TRP A 295 27.47 23.71 8.38
CA TRP A 295 27.19 22.33 8.05
C TRP A 295 26.08 22.21 7.01
N LYS A 296 26.41 21.60 5.87
CA LYS A 296 25.44 21.36 4.81
C LYS A 296 24.44 20.29 5.23
N LEU A 297 23.15 20.61 5.13
CA LEU A 297 22.10 19.65 5.42
C LEU A 297 21.89 18.76 4.21
N MET A 298 22.40 17.54 4.32
CA MET A 298 22.15 16.47 3.38
C MET A 298 20.94 15.68 3.84
N TRP A 299 20.21 15.15 2.89
CA TRP A 299 19.07 14.28 3.15
C TRP A 299 19.13 13.08 2.20
N GLN A 300 18.40 12.04 2.57
CA GLN A 300 18.34 10.81 1.81
C GLN A 300 16.91 10.28 1.80
N ASP A 301 16.42 9.97 0.60
CA ASP A 301 15.17 9.22 0.41
C ASP A 301 15.21 7.90 1.20
N PRO A 302 14.07 7.44 1.74
CA PRO A 302 13.97 6.13 2.36
C PRO A 302 14.60 5.05 1.47
N LEU A 303 15.52 4.28 2.03
CA LEU A 303 16.22 3.22 1.31
C LEU A 303 15.28 2.05 1.02
N PRO A 304 15.32 1.40 -0.16
CA PRO A 304 14.40 0.31 -0.48
C PRO A 304 14.51 -0.88 0.48
N THR A 305 15.67 -1.10 1.08
CA THR A 305 15.88 -2.05 2.17
C THR A 305 17.08 -1.64 3.04
N TRP A 306 17.07 -2.08 4.29
CA TRP A 306 18.15 -1.95 5.27
C TRP A 306 18.90 -3.27 5.50
N ILE A 307 18.46 -4.37 4.86
CA ILE A 307 18.95 -5.72 5.10
C ILE A 307 19.65 -6.25 3.83
N SER A 308 20.78 -6.92 4.02
CA SER A 308 21.51 -7.56 2.92
C SER A 308 20.77 -8.79 2.36
N THR A 309 21.19 -9.23 1.17
CA THR A 309 20.57 -10.35 0.43
C THR A 309 20.50 -11.65 1.24
N GLU A 310 21.57 -12.04 1.94
CA GLU A 310 21.56 -13.26 2.77
C GLU A 310 20.93 -13.01 4.16
N GLY A 311 20.55 -11.77 4.48
CA GLY A 311 19.87 -11.41 5.72
C GLY A 311 20.75 -11.44 6.95
N ARG A 312 22.07 -11.25 6.83
CA ARG A 312 22.99 -11.26 7.99
C ARG A 312 23.74 -9.96 8.21
N ILE A 313 23.51 -8.96 7.36
CA ILE A 313 24.01 -7.61 7.51
C ILE A 313 22.82 -6.66 7.52
N ALA A 314 22.75 -5.76 8.52
CA ALA A 314 21.69 -4.77 8.63
C ALA A 314 22.24 -3.37 8.84
N LEU A 315 21.55 -2.35 8.33
CA LEU A 315 21.85 -0.93 8.55
C LEU A 315 21.06 -0.40 9.76
N ALA A 316 21.67 0.51 10.53
CA ALA A 316 21.04 1.16 11.69
C ALA A 316 21.45 2.63 11.86
N GLY A 317 20.50 3.49 12.19
CA GLY A 317 20.71 4.94 12.28
C GLY A 317 20.96 5.60 10.92
N ASP A 318 21.82 6.62 10.87
CA ASP A 318 22.07 7.43 9.66
C ASP A 318 22.63 6.63 8.46
N SER A 319 23.11 5.40 8.65
CA SER A 319 23.45 4.51 7.54
C SER A 319 22.19 4.03 6.79
N ALA A 320 21.07 3.88 7.49
CA ALA A 320 19.76 3.47 6.99
C ALA A 320 18.84 4.66 6.66
N HIS A 321 18.76 5.66 7.55
CA HIS A 321 17.76 6.73 7.48
C HIS A 321 18.29 8.07 8.00
N ALA A 322 18.87 8.90 7.12
CA ALA A 322 19.40 10.20 7.53
C ALA A 322 18.29 11.26 7.75
N PHE A 323 18.27 11.89 8.94
CA PHE A 323 17.25 12.89 9.29
C PHE A 323 17.72 14.33 9.06
N LEU A 324 16.77 15.22 8.72
CA LEU A 324 16.98 16.65 8.90
C LEU A 324 16.96 16.98 10.41
N PRO A 325 17.87 17.86 10.91
CA PRO A 325 17.94 18.20 12.34
C PRO A 325 16.64 18.77 12.92
N THR A 326 15.81 19.40 12.09
CA THR A 326 14.49 19.95 12.45
C THR A 326 13.48 18.89 12.91
N SER A 327 13.76 17.60 12.71
CA SER A 327 12.95 16.51 13.27
C SER A 327 13.19 16.27 14.77
N ALA A 328 14.36 16.67 15.30
CA ALA A 328 14.84 16.32 16.64
C ALA A 328 14.75 14.81 17.00
N GLN A 329 14.68 13.92 16.02
CA GLN A 329 14.39 12.50 16.24
C GLN A 329 15.43 11.52 15.68
N GLY A 330 16.32 11.94 14.76
CA GLY A 330 17.26 11.02 14.11
C GLY A 330 18.08 10.16 15.07
N ALA A 331 18.72 10.78 16.07
CA ALA A 331 19.49 10.05 17.08
C ALA A 331 18.62 9.14 17.98
N THR A 332 17.36 9.52 18.20
CA THR A 332 16.43 8.69 18.97
C THR A 332 15.96 7.49 18.17
N GLN A 333 15.67 7.67 16.87
CA GLN A 333 15.30 6.57 15.98
C GLN A 333 16.45 5.56 15.82
N ALA A 334 17.69 6.03 15.77
CA ALA A 334 18.88 5.17 15.81
C ALA A 334 18.97 4.29 17.07
N LEU A 335 18.52 4.78 18.22
CA LEU A 335 18.43 3.98 19.45
C LEU A 335 17.27 2.97 19.40
N GLU A 336 16.11 3.38 18.89
CA GLU A 336 14.97 2.49 18.69
C GLU A 336 15.31 1.32 17.74
N ASP A 337 16.18 1.54 16.75
CA ASP A 337 16.69 0.48 15.87
C ASP A 337 17.49 -0.56 16.66
N GLY A 338 18.48 -0.12 17.45
CA GLY A 338 19.32 -1.02 18.24
C GLY A 338 18.52 -1.87 19.22
N VAL A 339 17.52 -1.26 19.88
CA VAL A 339 16.57 -1.98 20.75
C VAL A 339 15.81 -3.04 19.96
N THR A 340 15.26 -2.67 18.80
CA THR A 340 14.42 -3.57 18.01
C THR A 340 15.22 -4.72 17.42
N ILE A 341 16.43 -4.46 16.91
CA ILE A 341 17.37 -5.49 16.44
C ILE A 341 17.65 -6.50 17.55
N ALA A 342 18.03 -6.03 18.74
CA ALA A 342 18.36 -6.91 19.86
C ALA A 342 17.17 -7.78 20.30
N VAL A 343 15.96 -7.21 20.37
CA VAL A 343 14.73 -7.96 20.71
C VAL A 343 14.40 -8.99 19.64
N CYS A 344 14.45 -8.61 18.35
CA CYS A 344 14.16 -9.52 17.24
C CYS A 344 15.16 -10.69 17.21
N LEU A 345 16.47 -10.43 17.36
CA LEU A 345 17.49 -11.47 17.43
C LEU A 345 17.24 -12.45 18.57
N LYS A 346 16.86 -11.93 19.75
CA LYS A 346 16.59 -12.77 20.93
C LYS A 346 15.38 -13.66 20.72
N ARG A 347 14.32 -13.11 20.13
CA ARG A 347 13.08 -13.84 19.87
C ARG A 347 13.24 -14.91 18.79
N ALA A 348 14.03 -14.63 17.75
CA ALA A 348 14.23 -15.55 16.64
C ALA A 348 15.18 -16.71 16.98
N GLY A 349 16.28 -16.40 17.70
CA GLY A 349 17.37 -17.33 17.99
C GLY A 349 18.42 -17.40 16.86
N LYS A 350 19.55 -18.07 17.14
CA LYS A 350 20.74 -18.11 16.26
C LYS A 350 20.45 -18.68 14.87
N ASP A 351 19.57 -19.68 14.78
CA ASP A 351 19.25 -20.37 13.53
C ASP A 351 18.41 -19.51 12.56
N ARG A 352 17.83 -18.41 13.03
CA ARG A 352 16.88 -17.57 12.28
C ARG A 352 17.23 -16.09 12.30
N ILE A 353 18.53 -15.79 12.29
CA ILE A 353 19.04 -14.41 12.20
C ILE A 353 18.46 -13.65 10.98
N PRO A 354 18.36 -14.25 9.76
CA PRO A 354 17.72 -13.56 8.63
C PRO A 354 16.29 -13.12 8.89
N ASP A 355 15.48 -13.99 9.51
CA ASP A 355 14.10 -13.65 9.85
C ASP A 355 14.02 -12.55 10.92
N ALA A 356 14.97 -12.54 11.86
CA ALA A 356 15.08 -11.50 12.88
C ALA A 356 15.33 -10.11 12.27
N LEU A 357 16.26 -10.02 11.31
CA LEU A 357 16.62 -8.76 10.68
C LEU A 357 15.50 -8.24 9.78
N ARG A 358 14.85 -9.11 8.99
CA ARG A 358 13.64 -8.75 8.22
C ARG A 358 12.50 -8.28 9.12
N ALA A 359 12.29 -8.94 10.27
CA ALA A 359 11.30 -8.50 11.25
C ALA A 359 11.64 -7.12 11.85
N PHE A 360 12.92 -6.86 12.14
CA PHE A 360 13.39 -5.54 12.58
C PHE A 360 13.06 -4.47 11.53
N GLU A 361 13.44 -4.68 10.28
CA GLU A 361 13.18 -3.73 9.20
C GLU A 361 11.68 -3.44 9.12
N LYS A 362 10.84 -4.48 9.06
CA LYS A 362 9.38 -4.31 8.95
C LYS A 362 8.74 -3.58 10.14
N ILE A 363 9.25 -3.77 11.35
CA ILE A 363 8.77 -3.06 12.55
C ILE A 363 9.16 -1.58 12.49
N ARG A 364 10.32 -1.26 11.94
CA ARG A 364 10.92 0.08 12.02
C ARG A 364 10.66 0.94 10.79
N TYR A 365 10.58 0.35 9.61
CA TYR A 365 10.61 1.05 8.32
C TYR A 365 9.55 2.14 8.19
N ASP A 366 8.26 1.77 8.27
CA ASP A 366 7.13 2.72 8.15
C ASP A 366 7.15 3.79 9.26
N ARG A 367 7.57 3.41 10.47
CA ARG A 367 7.69 4.35 11.59
C ARG A 367 8.78 5.38 11.31
N VAL A 368 9.97 4.93 10.95
CA VAL A 368 11.11 5.81 10.66
C VAL A 368 10.79 6.73 9.50
N GLN A 369 10.19 6.22 8.42
CA GLN A 369 9.80 7.02 7.26
C GLN A 369 8.86 8.17 7.66
N LYS A 370 7.81 7.88 8.42
CA LYS A 370 6.87 8.90 8.92
C LYS A 370 7.54 9.93 9.84
N VAL A 371 8.46 9.48 10.70
CA VAL A 371 9.20 10.40 11.58
C VAL A 371 10.18 11.25 10.75
N GLN A 372 10.78 10.72 9.69
CA GLN A 372 11.71 11.44 8.81
C GLN A 372 11.03 12.64 8.12
N GLU A 373 9.78 12.46 7.68
CA GLU A 373 8.96 13.52 7.08
C GLU A 373 8.65 14.68 8.04
N THR A 374 8.64 14.43 9.36
CA THR A 374 8.39 15.49 10.36
C THR A 374 9.45 16.59 10.33
N GLY A 375 10.69 16.27 9.93
CA GLY A 375 11.75 17.26 9.80
C GLY A 375 11.48 18.28 8.70
N ARG A 376 10.96 17.83 7.55
CA ARG A 376 10.58 18.71 6.43
C ARG A 376 9.38 19.56 6.78
N SER A 377 8.31 18.93 7.27
CA SER A 377 7.08 19.65 7.64
C SER A 377 7.31 20.69 8.74
N THR A 378 8.15 20.40 9.74
CA THR A 378 8.49 21.37 10.80
C THR A 378 9.29 22.55 10.25
N ARG A 379 10.29 22.28 9.39
CA ARG A 379 11.05 23.34 8.71
C ARG A 379 10.11 24.23 7.90
N ASP A 380 9.30 23.63 7.03
CA ASP A 380 8.43 24.37 6.12
C ASP A 380 7.39 25.18 6.88
N LYS A 381 6.83 24.63 7.97
CA LYS A 381 5.93 25.34 8.88
C LYS A 381 6.54 26.61 9.45
N TRP A 382 7.80 26.56 9.87
CA TRP A 382 8.51 27.72 10.42
C TRP A 382 8.93 28.71 9.33
N HIS A 383 9.49 28.21 8.24
CA HIS A 383 10.04 29.02 7.16
C HIS A 383 8.99 29.69 6.28
N THR A 384 7.76 29.18 6.26
CA THR A 384 6.61 29.72 5.51
C THR A 384 5.50 30.25 6.41
N ALA A 385 5.77 30.46 7.70
CA ALA A 385 4.78 30.85 8.69
C ALA A 385 4.04 32.15 8.30
N ASN A 386 2.70 32.08 8.22
CA ASN A 386 1.86 33.26 8.05
C ASN A 386 1.65 33.95 9.40
N TRP A 387 2.29 35.10 9.59
CA TRP A 387 2.25 35.85 10.85
C TRP A 387 0.85 36.35 11.23
N ASP A 388 -0.06 36.53 10.29
CA ASP A 388 -1.45 36.92 10.61
C ASP A 388 -2.22 35.76 11.25
N ASP A 389 -1.95 34.52 10.80
CA ASP A 389 -2.54 33.32 11.36
C ASP A 389 -1.90 32.96 12.72
N VAL A 390 -0.57 33.13 12.84
CA VAL A 390 0.14 32.94 14.12
C VAL A 390 -0.33 33.93 15.18
N LYS A 391 -0.69 35.16 14.81
CA LYS A 391 -1.31 36.11 15.75
C LYS A 391 -2.68 35.68 16.25
N ARG A 392 -3.47 34.98 15.41
CA ARG A 392 -4.79 34.46 15.77
C ARG A 392 -4.68 33.20 16.64
N ASP A 393 -3.73 32.34 16.34
CA ASP A 393 -3.42 31.14 17.13
C ASP A 393 -1.90 30.93 17.26
N PRO A 394 -1.28 31.44 18.34
CA PRO A 394 0.16 31.32 18.58
C PRO A 394 0.65 29.88 18.73
N LYS A 395 -0.24 28.91 18.98
CA LYS A 395 0.15 27.49 19.12
C LYS A 395 0.57 26.86 17.80
N THR A 396 0.18 27.44 16.66
CA THR A 396 0.52 26.92 15.33
C THR A 396 2.03 26.81 15.10
N ILE A 397 2.83 27.66 15.76
CA ILE A 397 4.29 27.71 15.61
C ILE A 397 5.06 26.84 16.60
N GLU A 398 4.38 26.15 17.53
CA GLU A 398 4.99 25.24 18.50
C GLU A 398 5.81 24.12 17.83
N LEU A 399 6.84 23.60 18.49
CA LEU A 399 7.47 22.36 18.04
C LEU A 399 6.44 21.22 18.15
N PRO A 400 6.20 20.43 17.08
CA PRO A 400 5.28 19.31 17.14
C PRO A 400 5.70 18.30 18.22
N ARG A 401 4.77 17.91 19.08
CA ARG A 401 4.96 16.91 20.13
C ARG A 401 3.95 15.80 19.95
N GLU A 402 4.22 14.94 18.98
CA GLU A 402 3.33 13.85 18.62
C GLU A 402 3.39 12.71 19.64
N ASP A 403 2.26 12.39 20.26
CA ASP A 403 2.16 11.34 21.28
C ASP A 403 2.61 9.96 20.74
N TRP A 404 2.27 9.66 19.48
CA TRP A 404 2.64 8.40 18.84
C TRP A 404 4.16 8.26 18.60
N ILE A 405 4.90 9.37 18.60
CA ILE A 405 6.37 9.37 18.54
C ILE A 405 6.93 9.27 19.96
N LEU A 406 6.58 10.22 20.83
CA LEU A 406 7.22 10.42 22.14
C LEU A 406 6.84 9.35 23.17
N ASN A 407 5.60 8.83 23.14
CA ASN A 407 5.13 7.82 24.08
C ASN A 407 5.41 6.39 23.60
N HIS A 408 6.01 6.21 22.42
CA HIS A 408 6.32 4.89 21.90
C HIS A 408 7.40 4.18 22.73
N ASP A 409 7.18 2.90 23.00
CA ASP A 409 8.16 2.01 23.61
C ASP A 409 8.59 0.96 22.58
N ALA A 410 9.77 1.15 21.98
CA ALA A 410 10.29 0.27 20.94
C ALA A 410 10.46 -1.17 21.42
N GLU A 411 10.93 -1.38 22.66
CA GLU A 411 11.10 -2.73 23.22
C GLU A 411 9.75 -3.40 23.49
N GLY A 412 8.82 -2.68 24.11
CA GLY A 412 7.48 -3.17 24.37
C GLY A 412 6.76 -3.54 23.07
N HIS A 413 6.84 -2.66 22.07
CA HIS A 413 6.27 -2.89 20.75
C HIS A 413 6.86 -4.13 20.07
N ALA A 414 8.20 -4.20 19.99
CA ALA A 414 8.91 -5.33 19.38
C ALA A 414 8.61 -6.67 20.09
N ASN A 415 8.37 -6.66 21.41
CA ASN A 415 7.98 -7.86 22.17
C ASN A 415 6.52 -8.28 21.92
N THR A 416 5.60 -7.33 21.78
CA THR A 416 4.17 -7.62 21.55
C THR A 416 3.84 -8.07 20.14
N MET A 417 4.75 -7.88 19.17
CA MET A 417 4.52 -8.24 17.78
C MET A 417 4.31 -9.77 17.65
N PRO A 418 3.26 -10.25 16.96
CA PRO A 418 2.93 -11.67 16.92
C PRO A 418 4.06 -12.54 16.35
N GLY A 419 4.27 -13.72 16.91
CA GLY A 419 5.35 -14.63 16.50
C GLY A 419 5.30 -15.04 15.02
N TYR A 420 4.12 -15.05 14.38
CA TYR A 420 4.01 -15.31 12.94
C TYR A 420 4.67 -14.24 12.07
N LEU A 421 4.81 -13.00 12.56
CA LEU A 421 5.55 -11.94 11.87
C LEU A 421 7.07 -12.17 11.92
N ILE A 422 7.54 -13.05 12.81
CA ILE A 422 8.93 -13.52 12.91
C ILE A 422 9.09 -14.91 12.24
N MET A 423 8.02 -15.70 12.11
CA MET A 423 8.07 -17.10 11.62
C MET A 423 7.63 -17.29 10.15
N ALA A 424 6.87 -16.38 9.54
CA ALA A 424 6.17 -16.66 8.27
C ALA A 424 6.87 -16.17 6.99
N PHE A 425 8.04 -15.53 7.06
CA PHE A 425 8.55 -14.77 5.90
C PHE A 425 9.45 -15.55 4.94
N GLY A 426 9.93 -16.76 5.28
CA GLY A 426 10.74 -17.56 4.35
C GLY A 426 10.02 -18.02 3.06
N ILE A 427 8.68 -18.08 3.07
CA ILE A 427 7.89 -18.56 1.91
C ILE A 427 7.12 -17.42 1.22
N LEU A 428 6.80 -16.36 1.96
CA LEU A 428 6.04 -15.21 1.44
C LEU A 428 6.95 -14.19 0.71
N GLU A 429 8.23 -14.07 1.10
CA GLU A 429 9.17 -13.14 0.43
C GLU A 429 9.65 -13.63 -0.93
N LEU A 430 9.73 -14.94 -1.19
CA LEU A 430 10.05 -15.42 -2.53
C LEU A 430 8.99 -15.00 -3.57
N ILE A 431 7.78 -14.69 -3.09
CA ILE A 431 6.64 -14.24 -3.89
C ILE A 431 6.57 -12.70 -3.94
N LEU A 432 6.96 -12.01 -2.86
CA LEU A 432 6.83 -10.55 -2.74
C LEU A 432 8.10 -9.76 -3.14
N SER A 433 9.30 -10.28 -2.89
CA SER A 433 10.56 -9.53 -3.13
C SER A 433 10.96 -9.43 -4.61
N TYR A 434 10.30 -10.18 -5.50
CA TYR A 434 10.57 -10.14 -6.94
C TYR A 434 9.78 -9.04 -7.67
N GLN A 435 8.81 -8.39 -7.02
CA GLN A 435 8.01 -7.31 -7.64
C GLN A 435 8.45 -5.89 -7.21
N ASP A 436 8.94 -5.69 -5.98
CA ASP A 436 9.33 -4.34 -5.50
C ASP A 436 10.58 -3.76 -6.20
N SER A 437 11.49 -4.58 -6.73
CA SER A 437 12.70 -4.08 -7.43
C SER A 437 12.44 -3.46 -8.81
N ASN A 438 11.17 -3.34 -9.20
CA ASN A 438 10.76 -2.95 -10.54
C ASN A 438 9.87 -1.69 -10.57
N GLU A 439 9.47 -1.16 -9.40
CA GLU A 439 8.59 0.02 -9.27
C GLU A 439 9.34 1.38 -9.24
N ASP A 440 10.65 1.41 -8.95
CA ASP A 440 11.40 2.65 -8.66
C ASP A 440 11.80 3.53 -9.87
N HIS A 441 11.30 3.26 -11.09
CA HIS A 441 11.68 4.06 -12.27
C HIS A 441 10.58 4.95 -12.88
N ASP A 442 9.32 4.89 -12.43
CA ASP A 442 8.23 5.60 -13.11
C ASP A 442 7.51 6.69 -12.27
N GLU A 443 7.98 7.04 -11.06
CA GLU A 443 7.33 8.08 -10.24
C GLU A 443 7.71 9.54 -10.55
N GLU A 444 8.79 9.83 -11.31
CA GLU A 444 9.23 11.22 -11.54
C GLU A 444 8.41 12.03 -12.56
N THR A 445 7.34 11.48 -13.16
CA THR A 445 6.48 12.22 -14.11
C THR A 445 5.01 12.37 -13.69
N SER A 446 4.63 11.94 -12.48
CA SER A 446 3.22 11.89 -12.06
C SER A 446 2.78 13.01 -11.06
N GLU A 447 3.67 13.90 -10.62
CA GLU A 447 3.30 14.94 -9.63
C GLU A 447 2.37 16.04 -10.17
N SER A 448 2.24 16.19 -11.49
CA SER A 448 1.24 17.07 -12.10
C SER A 448 -0.19 16.51 -12.04
N ALA A 449 -0.36 15.19 -11.83
CA ALA A 449 -1.66 14.51 -11.88
C ALA A 449 -2.29 14.25 -10.50
N LYS A 450 -1.55 14.38 -9.39
CA LYS A 450 -2.06 14.13 -8.03
C LYS A 450 -2.97 15.27 -7.49
N GLY A 451 -3.06 16.41 -8.18
CA GLY A 451 -3.88 17.56 -7.79
C GLY A 451 -5.38 17.51 -8.14
N GLN A 452 -5.89 16.48 -8.84
CA GLN A 452 -7.27 16.52 -9.40
C GLN A 452 -8.23 15.38 -8.98
N HIS A 453 -7.86 14.46 -8.09
CA HIS A 453 -8.72 13.30 -7.79
C HIS A 453 -9.08 13.06 -6.31
N GLN A 454 -9.13 14.11 -5.50
CA GLN A 454 -9.41 13.98 -4.06
C GLN A 454 -10.85 14.33 -3.67
N ARG A 455 -11.81 13.43 -3.97
CA ARG A 455 -13.14 13.35 -3.31
C ARG A 455 -13.70 11.92 -3.40
N ARG A 456 -13.39 11.05 -2.43
CA ARG A 456 -14.02 9.71 -2.30
C ARG A 456 -14.39 9.42 -0.84
N GLY A 457 -15.68 9.47 -0.51
CA GLY A 457 -16.21 9.43 0.86
C GLY A 457 -16.22 8.07 1.59
N ILE A 458 -15.96 6.95 0.90
CA ILE A 458 -16.04 5.58 1.49
C ILE A 458 -14.65 4.99 1.84
N VAL A 459 -13.58 5.70 1.49
CA VAL A 459 -12.18 5.31 1.74
C VAL A 459 -11.86 5.18 3.24
N LEU A 460 -12.68 5.77 4.13
CA LEU A 460 -12.45 5.89 5.57
C LEU A 460 -12.81 4.64 6.42
N LEU A 461 -13.26 3.54 5.81
CA LEU A 461 -13.45 2.29 6.56
C LEU A 461 -12.08 1.70 6.98
N PRO A 462 -11.94 1.20 8.22
CA PRO A 462 -10.75 0.45 8.62
C PRO A 462 -10.50 -0.73 7.67
N GLN A 463 -9.24 -1.01 7.34
CA GLN A 463 -8.87 -2.04 6.35
C GLN A 463 -9.49 -3.41 6.67
N TRP A 464 -9.47 -3.83 7.95
CA TRP A 464 -10.07 -5.09 8.38
C TRP A 464 -11.57 -5.20 8.05
N ARG A 465 -12.33 -4.08 8.03
CA ARG A 465 -13.75 -4.10 7.64
C ARG A 465 -13.91 -4.29 6.14
N LYS A 466 -13.08 -3.63 5.33
CA LYS A 466 -13.09 -3.79 3.87
C LYS A 466 -12.74 -5.24 3.50
N ASP A 467 -11.71 -5.78 4.14
CA ASP A 467 -11.26 -7.16 3.94
C ASP A 467 -12.33 -8.18 4.37
N PHE A 468 -13.03 -7.90 5.48
CA PHE A 468 -14.12 -8.78 5.94
C PHE A 468 -15.34 -8.77 5.01
N ILE A 469 -15.72 -7.61 4.47
CA ILE A 469 -16.78 -7.52 3.44
C ILE A 469 -16.37 -8.31 2.20
N LEU A 470 -15.13 -8.13 1.74
CA LEU A 470 -14.59 -8.87 0.59
C LEU A 470 -14.63 -10.38 0.85
N LEU A 471 -14.24 -10.84 2.04
CA LEU A 471 -14.31 -12.26 2.40
C LEU A 471 -15.73 -12.83 2.31
N ILE A 472 -16.74 -12.14 2.85
CA ILE A 472 -18.14 -12.60 2.79
C ILE A 472 -18.61 -12.74 1.35
N VAL A 473 -18.36 -11.71 0.53
CA VAL A 473 -18.81 -11.70 -0.87
C VAL A 473 -18.04 -12.74 -1.69
N SER A 474 -16.74 -12.94 -1.44
CA SER A 474 -15.94 -13.99 -2.08
C SER A 474 -16.39 -15.40 -1.69
N LEU A 475 -16.76 -15.63 -0.42
CA LEU A 475 -17.33 -16.92 0.01
C LEU A 475 -18.67 -17.19 -0.69
N LEU A 476 -19.54 -16.19 -0.82
CA LEU A 476 -20.78 -16.31 -1.59
C LEU A 476 -20.51 -16.64 -3.06
N SER A 477 -19.55 -15.95 -3.70
CA SER A 477 -19.13 -16.26 -5.07
C SER A 477 -18.55 -17.67 -5.21
N SER A 478 -17.86 -18.20 -4.19
CA SER A 478 -17.35 -19.57 -4.19
C SER A 478 -18.50 -20.60 -4.21
N VAL A 479 -19.53 -20.41 -3.39
CA VAL A 479 -20.71 -21.30 -3.39
C VAL A 479 -21.48 -21.19 -4.71
N VAL A 480 -21.58 -19.98 -5.28
CA VAL A 480 -22.13 -19.76 -6.64
C VAL A 480 -21.32 -20.51 -7.68
N GLY A 481 -19.99 -20.43 -7.62
CA GLY A 481 -19.08 -21.18 -8.48
C GLY A 481 -19.29 -22.68 -8.40
N ALA A 482 -19.57 -23.23 -7.21
CA ALA A 482 -19.89 -24.64 -7.02
C ALA A 482 -21.28 -25.03 -7.52
N TYR A 483 -22.27 -24.13 -7.43
CA TYR A 483 -23.68 -24.43 -7.72
C TYR A 483 -23.94 -24.85 -9.19
N GLY A 484 -23.16 -24.32 -10.12
CA GLY A 484 -23.21 -24.71 -11.54
C GLY A 484 -22.78 -26.17 -11.77
N PRO A 485 -21.50 -26.50 -11.55
CA PRO A 485 -20.90 -27.79 -11.90
C PRO A 485 -21.13 -28.90 -10.87
N MET A 486 -21.68 -28.64 -9.67
CA MET A 486 -21.80 -29.67 -8.62
C MET A 486 -22.58 -30.93 -9.03
N LEU A 487 -23.46 -30.87 -10.03
CA LEU A 487 -24.21 -32.05 -10.47
C LEU A 487 -23.49 -32.85 -11.55
N GLY A 488 -22.41 -32.33 -12.14
CA GLY A 488 -21.68 -32.94 -13.25
C GLY A 488 -21.26 -34.40 -13.00
N PRO A 489 -20.68 -34.75 -11.84
CA PRO A 489 -20.27 -36.13 -11.55
C PRO A 489 -21.42 -37.14 -11.47
N GLY A 490 -22.65 -36.69 -11.23
CA GLY A 490 -23.82 -37.55 -10.98
C GLY A 490 -24.89 -37.48 -12.06
N PHE A 491 -24.57 -37.04 -13.28
CA PHE A 491 -25.59 -36.88 -14.33
C PHE A 491 -26.34 -38.17 -14.68
N VAL A 492 -25.66 -39.31 -14.66
CA VAL A 492 -26.29 -40.62 -14.93
C VAL A 492 -27.27 -40.98 -13.81
N ASP A 493 -26.85 -40.92 -12.55
CA ASP A 493 -27.69 -41.20 -11.38
C ASP A 493 -28.92 -40.29 -11.28
N ILE A 494 -28.75 -38.99 -11.58
CA ILE A 494 -29.83 -38.01 -11.54
C ILE A 494 -30.84 -38.27 -12.67
N ALA A 495 -30.36 -38.66 -13.85
CA ALA A 495 -31.20 -39.00 -14.99
C ALA A 495 -32.06 -40.24 -14.68
N GLU A 496 -31.49 -41.23 -13.99
CA GLU A 496 -32.21 -42.42 -13.53
C GLU A 496 -33.29 -42.09 -12.48
N ASP A 497 -32.98 -41.29 -11.44
CA ASP A 497 -33.94 -40.91 -10.38
C ASP A 497 -35.13 -40.09 -10.92
N LEU A 498 -34.89 -39.25 -11.93
CA LEU A 498 -35.93 -38.39 -12.52
C LEU A 498 -36.63 -39.02 -13.74
N GLY A 499 -36.17 -40.19 -14.21
CA GLY A 499 -36.73 -40.90 -15.36
C GLY A 499 -36.60 -40.14 -16.68
N VAL A 500 -35.50 -39.40 -16.87
CA VAL A 500 -35.22 -38.58 -18.06
C VAL A 500 -33.87 -38.94 -18.67
N SER A 501 -33.58 -38.44 -19.87
CA SER A 501 -32.29 -38.66 -20.50
C SER A 501 -31.17 -37.82 -19.85
N VAL A 502 -29.92 -38.31 -19.95
CA VAL A 502 -28.72 -37.56 -19.53
C VAL A 502 -28.61 -36.21 -20.26
N ASN A 503 -29.08 -36.16 -21.52
CA ASN A 503 -29.11 -34.94 -22.31
C ASN A 503 -30.08 -33.90 -21.72
N GLU A 504 -31.27 -34.31 -21.25
CA GLU A 504 -32.22 -33.39 -20.60
C GLU A 504 -31.65 -32.82 -19.29
N ILE A 505 -30.99 -33.64 -18.47
CA ILE A 505 -30.31 -33.16 -17.24
C ILE A 505 -29.18 -32.17 -17.58
N SER A 506 -28.40 -32.48 -18.61
CA SER A 506 -27.37 -31.58 -19.14
C SER A 506 -27.97 -30.25 -19.59
N GLN A 507 -29.04 -30.29 -20.40
CA GLN A 507 -29.75 -29.09 -20.88
C GLN A 507 -30.30 -28.24 -19.73
N ALA A 508 -30.77 -28.85 -18.63
CA ALA A 508 -31.18 -28.11 -17.44
C ALA A 508 -30.06 -27.24 -16.85
N THR A 509 -28.81 -27.70 -16.95
CA THR A 509 -27.63 -26.90 -16.58
C THR A 509 -27.35 -25.81 -17.61
N SER A 510 -27.58 -26.05 -18.90
CA SER A 510 -27.47 -25.01 -19.93
C SER A 510 -28.49 -23.89 -19.71
N TYR A 511 -29.74 -24.24 -19.38
CA TYR A 511 -30.78 -23.27 -19.00
C TYR A 511 -30.43 -22.47 -17.74
N LEU A 512 -29.73 -23.07 -16.76
CA LEU A 512 -29.16 -22.34 -15.62
C LEU A 512 -28.27 -21.21 -16.15
N VAL A 513 -27.30 -21.51 -17.02
CA VAL A 513 -26.34 -20.52 -17.56
C VAL A 513 -27.05 -19.41 -18.34
N LEU A 514 -28.09 -19.74 -19.12
CA LEU A 514 -28.94 -18.73 -19.77
C LEU A 514 -29.59 -17.78 -18.75
N ALA A 515 -30.11 -18.34 -17.65
CA ALA A 515 -30.69 -17.54 -16.58
C ALA A 515 -29.66 -16.64 -15.88
N ILE A 516 -28.39 -17.06 -15.75
CA ILE A 516 -27.30 -16.19 -15.28
C ILE A 516 -27.16 -14.97 -16.21
N GLY A 517 -27.09 -15.21 -17.52
CA GLY A 517 -27.00 -14.14 -18.52
C GLY A 517 -28.16 -13.14 -18.45
N LEU A 518 -29.40 -13.64 -18.34
CA LEU A 518 -30.59 -12.79 -18.19
C LEU A 518 -30.60 -12.03 -16.85
N GLY A 519 -30.21 -12.70 -15.76
CA GLY A 519 -30.09 -12.10 -14.44
C GLY A 519 -29.09 -10.95 -14.42
N LEU A 520 -27.96 -11.08 -15.12
CA LEU A 520 -26.93 -10.04 -15.25
C LEU A 520 -27.40 -8.80 -16.01
N LEU A 521 -28.21 -8.96 -17.06
CA LEU A 521 -28.75 -7.84 -17.82
C LEU A 521 -29.67 -6.95 -16.97
N VAL A 522 -30.37 -7.53 -16.00
CA VAL A 522 -31.31 -6.81 -15.14
C VAL A 522 -30.63 -6.31 -13.85
N SER A 523 -29.84 -7.17 -13.20
CA SER A 523 -29.25 -6.88 -11.89
C SER A 523 -28.21 -5.77 -11.91
N ASN A 524 -27.41 -5.65 -12.97
CA ASN A 524 -26.37 -4.62 -13.05
C ASN A 524 -26.96 -3.19 -13.18
N PRO A 525 -27.93 -2.92 -14.09
CA PRO A 525 -28.63 -1.64 -14.08
C PRO A 525 -29.36 -1.35 -12.77
N LEU A 526 -29.97 -2.37 -12.14
CA LEU A 526 -30.58 -2.20 -10.82
C LEU A 526 -29.55 -1.78 -9.76
N ALA A 527 -28.36 -2.38 -9.77
CA ALA A 527 -27.29 -2.05 -8.85
C ALA A 527 -26.78 -0.62 -9.03
N LYS A 528 -26.69 -0.16 -10.29
CA LYS A 528 -26.28 1.20 -10.64
C LYS A 528 -27.33 2.25 -10.28
N CYS A 529 -28.62 1.96 -10.46
CA CYS A 529 -29.70 2.91 -10.16
C CYS A 529 -30.06 2.94 -8.66
N TYR A 530 -30.15 1.77 -8.00
CA TYR A 530 -30.76 1.61 -6.68
C TYR A 530 -29.78 1.15 -5.57
N GLY A 531 -28.51 0.91 -5.90
CA GLY A 531 -27.49 0.44 -4.95
C GLY A 531 -27.21 -1.06 -5.05
N LYS A 532 -26.01 -1.47 -4.65
CA LYS A 532 -25.50 -2.85 -4.79
C LYS A 532 -26.07 -3.78 -3.72
N ARG A 533 -26.32 -3.27 -2.51
CA ARG A 533 -26.81 -4.06 -1.36
C ARG A 533 -28.18 -4.72 -1.59
N PRO A 534 -29.25 -4.02 -2.03
CA PRO A 534 -30.54 -4.67 -2.23
C PRO A 534 -30.46 -5.78 -3.29
N VAL A 535 -29.64 -5.58 -4.32
CA VAL A 535 -29.42 -6.59 -5.37
C VAL A 535 -28.75 -7.84 -4.80
N TYR A 536 -27.68 -7.70 -3.99
CA TYR A 536 -27.04 -8.85 -3.36
C TYR A 536 -27.96 -9.61 -2.39
N LEU A 537 -28.75 -8.91 -1.58
CA LEU A 537 -29.65 -9.54 -0.62
C LEU A 537 -30.78 -10.31 -1.32
N ILE A 538 -31.38 -9.71 -2.36
CA ILE A 538 -32.41 -10.39 -3.16
C ILE A 538 -31.81 -11.61 -3.85
N ALA A 539 -30.62 -11.48 -4.44
CA ALA A 539 -29.91 -12.59 -5.09
C ALA A 539 -29.61 -13.74 -4.12
N GLY A 540 -29.11 -13.43 -2.91
CA GLY A 540 -28.85 -14.43 -1.87
C GLY A 540 -30.12 -15.14 -1.40
N LEU A 541 -31.24 -14.42 -1.24
CA LEU A 541 -32.52 -15.01 -0.89
C LEU A 541 -33.09 -15.89 -2.01
N ILE A 542 -32.93 -15.49 -3.27
CA ILE A 542 -33.31 -16.30 -4.44
C ILE A 542 -32.52 -17.61 -4.45
N LEU A 543 -31.20 -17.55 -4.25
CA LEU A 543 -30.32 -18.73 -4.20
C LEU A 543 -30.64 -19.65 -3.02
N PHE A 544 -30.96 -19.08 -1.85
CA PHE A 544 -31.40 -19.83 -0.68
C PHE A 544 -32.71 -20.57 -0.96
N ALA A 545 -33.72 -19.86 -1.46
CA ALA A 545 -35.03 -20.42 -1.78
C ALA A 545 -34.96 -21.46 -2.92
N SER A 546 -34.18 -21.20 -3.97
CA SER A 546 -34.01 -22.12 -5.09
C SER A 546 -33.28 -23.40 -4.67
N SER A 547 -32.35 -23.30 -3.72
CA SER A 547 -31.63 -24.46 -3.18
C SER A 547 -32.55 -25.33 -2.31
N ILE A 548 -33.40 -24.74 -1.47
CA ILE A 548 -34.42 -25.48 -0.73
C ILE A 548 -35.41 -26.14 -1.70
N TRP A 549 -35.86 -25.40 -2.72
CA TRP A 549 -36.74 -25.95 -3.75
C TRP A 549 -36.09 -27.14 -4.45
N GLY A 550 -34.84 -27.01 -4.90
CA GLY A 550 -34.08 -28.09 -5.54
C GLY A 550 -34.01 -29.37 -4.69
N ALA A 551 -33.78 -29.24 -3.39
CA ALA A 551 -33.73 -30.37 -2.46
C ALA A 551 -35.08 -31.10 -2.31
N LEU A 552 -36.20 -30.41 -2.52
CA LEU A 552 -37.56 -30.94 -2.38
C LEU A 552 -38.18 -31.39 -3.71
N THR A 553 -37.47 -31.27 -4.83
CA THR A 553 -38.02 -31.62 -6.15
C THR A 553 -38.01 -33.13 -6.42
N HIS A 554 -39.09 -33.60 -7.04
CA HIS A 554 -39.26 -35.00 -7.50
C HIS A 554 -39.61 -35.10 -9.00
N ASN A 555 -39.81 -33.96 -9.67
CA ASN A 555 -40.23 -33.90 -11.08
C ASN A 555 -39.23 -33.06 -11.88
N TYR A 556 -38.88 -33.49 -13.10
CA TYR A 556 -37.95 -32.78 -13.97
C TYR A 556 -38.35 -31.32 -14.25
N LYS A 557 -39.63 -31.02 -14.51
CA LYS A 557 -40.09 -29.65 -14.75
C LYS A 557 -39.87 -28.74 -13.53
N SER A 558 -40.09 -29.28 -12.33
CA SER A 558 -39.85 -28.54 -11.08
C SER A 558 -38.35 -28.34 -10.84
N PHE A 559 -37.54 -29.35 -11.15
CA PHE A 559 -36.08 -29.29 -11.09
C PHE A 559 -35.51 -28.24 -12.07
N LEU A 560 -36.01 -28.21 -13.30
CA LEU A 560 -35.64 -27.20 -14.29
C LEU A 560 -36.02 -25.79 -13.82
N ALA A 561 -37.22 -25.62 -13.26
CA ALA A 561 -37.69 -24.33 -12.75
C ALA A 561 -36.81 -23.82 -11.60
N CYS A 562 -36.43 -24.69 -10.64
CA CYS A 562 -35.55 -24.28 -9.54
C CYS A 562 -34.15 -23.91 -10.04
N ARG A 563 -33.64 -24.58 -11.08
CA ARG A 563 -32.38 -24.25 -11.74
C ARG A 563 -32.44 -22.88 -12.41
N LEU A 564 -33.49 -22.61 -13.19
CA LEU A 564 -33.70 -21.30 -13.83
C LEU A 564 -33.75 -20.16 -12.79
N VAL A 565 -34.53 -20.34 -11.72
CA VAL A 565 -34.63 -19.33 -10.65
C VAL A 565 -33.29 -19.14 -9.94
N GLY A 566 -32.56 -20.23 -9.65
CA GLY A 566 -31.22 -20.16 -9.08
C GLY A 566 -30.24 -19.38 -9.96
N GLY A 567 -30.29 -19.59 -11.28
CA GLY A 567 -29.41 -18.88 -12.23
C GLY A 567 -29.59 -17.37 -12.22
N LEU A 568 -30.82 -16.88 -12.07
CA LEU A 568 -31.10 -15.45 -11.91
C LEU A 568 -30.42 -14.87 -10.65
N GLY A 569 -30.34 -15.65 -9.57
CA GLY A 569 -29.67 -15.28 -8.33
C GLY A 569 -28.14 -15.39 -8.37
N MET A 570 -27.57 -16.20 -9.26
CA MET A 570 -26.11 -16.33 -9.41
C MET A 570 -25.47 -15.08 -10.04
N GLY A 571 -26.15 -14.47 -11.03
CA GLY A 571 -25.60 -13.35 -11.81
C GLY A 571 -24.95 -12.26 -10.96
N PRO A 572 -25.62 -11.69 -9.94
CA PRO A 572 -25.04 -10.64 -9.13
C PRO A 572 -23.70 -10.98 -8.47
N PHE A 573 -23.51 -12.21 -8.03
CA PHE A 573 -22.27 -12.65 -7.38
C PHE A 573 -21.13 -12.94 -8.36
N GLU A 574 -21.39 -12.99 -9.67
CA GLU A 574 -20.35 -13.08 -10.69
C GLU A 574 -19.79 -11.70 -11.08
N VAL A 575 -20.63 -10.66 -11.12
CA VAL A 575 -20.23 -9.35 -11.70
C VAL A 575 -20.19 -8.21 -10.68
N LEU A 576 -21.18 -8.08 -9.79
CA LEU A 576 -21.23 -6.93 -8.88
C LEU A 576 -20.02 -6.89 -7.93
N VAL A 577 -19.36 -8.04 -7.70
CA VAL A 577 -18.23 -8.13 -6.75
C VAL A 577 -17.04 -7.32 -7.24
N GLN A 578 -16.78 -7.37 -8.55
CA GLN A 578 -15.74 -6.59 -9.19
C GLN A 578 -16.03 -5.09 -9.05
N CYS A 579 -17.28 -4.68 -9.25
CA CYS A 579 -17.71 -3.30 -9.03
C CYS A 579 -17.56 -2.88 -7.55
N THR A 580 -17.88 -3.78 -6.61
CA THR A 580 -17.75 -3.55 -5.16
C THR A 580 -16.28 -3.38 -4.75
N ILE A 581 -15.37 -4.20 -5.30
CA ILE A 581 -13.92 -4.03 -5.10
C ILE A 581 -13.45 -2.67 -5.63
N GLY A 582 -13.97 -2.26 -6.80
CA GLY A 582 -13.72 -0.94 -7.37
C GLY A 582 -14.13 0.22 -6.45
N ASP A 583 -15.20 0.07 -5.68
CA ASP A 583 -15.68 1.09 -4.75
C ASP A 583 -14.92 1.11 -3.41
N LEU A 584 -14.49 -0.05 -2.92
CA LEU A 584 -13.86 -0.21 -1.60
C LEU A 584 -12.36 0.10 -1.58
N TYR A 585 -11.65 -0.23 -2.67
CA TYR A 585 -10.18 -0.23 -2.71
C TYR A 585 -9.61 0.79 -3.70
N PHE A 586 -8.41 1.28 -3.38
CA PHE A 586 -7.67 2.17 -4.26
C PHE A 586 -7.14 1.44 -5.50
N VAL A 587 -6.85 2.19 -6.57
CA VAL A 587 -6.47 1.62 -7.87
C VAL A 587 -5.30 0.64 -7.76
N HIS A 588 -4.29 0.95 -6.94
CA HIS A 588 -3.12 0.10 -6.71
C HIS A 588 -3.45 -1.20 -5.93
N GLU A 589 -4.47 -1.20 -5.07
CA GLU A 589 -4.85 -2.40 -4.31
C GLU A 589 -5.86 -3.28 -5.07
N ARG A 590 -6.56 -2.75 -6.08
CA ARG A 590 -7.72 -3.42 -6.72
C ARG A 590 -7.36 -4.75 -7.38
N ALA A 591 -6.24 -4.81 -8.09
CA ALA A 591 -5.85 -6.00 -8.85
C ALA A 591 -5.69 -7.22 -7.93
N THR A 592 -4.98 -7.06 -6.81
CA THR A 592 -4.78 -8.11 -5.80
C THR A 592 -6.10 -8.58 -5.19
N ARG A 593 -7.05 -7.66 -4.95
CA ARG A 593 -8.37 -8.02 -4.39
C ARG A 593 -9.25 -8.74 -5.40
N ILE A 594 -9.14 -8.40 -6.69
CA ILE A 594 -9.82 -9.13 -7.78
C ILE A 594 -9.24 -10.54 -7.91
N ALA A 595 -7.92 -10.71 -7.85
CA ALA A 595 -7.27 -12.01 -7.85
C ALA A 595 -7.72 -12.88 -6.66
N PHE A 596 -7.78 -12.30 -5.46
CA PHE A 596 -8.33 -12.98 -4.28
C PHE A 596 -9.76 -13.46 -4.51
N TRP A 597 -10.64 -12.61 -5.05
CA TRP A 597 -12.01 -13.01 -5.39
C TRP A 597 -12.06 -14.11 -6.47
N ASN A 598 -11.28 -13.98 -7.54
CA ASN A 598 -11.17 -14.98 -8.61
C ASN A 598 -10.74 -16.34 -8.06
N LEU A 599 -9.79 -16.37 -7.13
CA LEU A 599 -9.34 -17.61 -6.49
C LEU A 599 -10.50 -18.31 -5.77
N PHE A 600 -11.34 -17.58 -5.03
CA PHE A 600 -12.50 -18.17 -4.34
C PHE A 600 -13.55 -18.69 -5.32
N LEU A 601 -13.86 -17.92 -6.36
CA LEU A 601 -14.79 -18.32 -7.41
C LEU A 601 -14.29 -19.56 -8.16
N GLY A 602 -13.03 -19.56 -8.61
CA GLY A 602 -12.38 -20.66 -9.31
C GLY A 602 -12.26 -21.92 -8.45
N THR A 603 -11.88 -21.77 -7.18
CA THR A 603 -11.88 -22.86 -6.20
C THR A 603 -13.28 -23.44 -6.04
N GLY A 604 -14.33 -22.61 -6.01
CA GLY A 604 -15.72 -23.07 -5.98
C GLY A 604 -16.08 -23.94 -7.18
N ILE A 605 -15.71 -23.52 -8.39
CA ILE A 605 -15.97 -24.25 -9.64
C ILE A 605 -15.28 -25.62 -9.65
N ALA A 606 -14.01 -25.69 -9.23
CA ALA A 606 -13.24 -26.92 -9.27
C ALA A 606 -13.47 -27.83 -8.05
N ALA A 607 -13.59 -27.27 -6.84
CA ALA A 607 -13.78 -28.05 -5.60
C ALA A 607 -15.24 -28.47 -5.40
N GLY A 608 -16.21 -27.74 -5.94
CA GLY A 608 -17.64 -28.05 -5.85
C GLY A 608 -17.97 -29.49 -6.28
N PRO A 609 -17.60 -29.91 -7.50
CA PRO A 609 -17.76 -31.28 -7.98
C PRO A 609 -17.08 -32.35 -7.12
N ILE A 610 -15.96 -32.02 -6.48
CA ILE A 610 -15.26 -32.97 -5.60
C ILE A 610 -16.16 -33.28 -4.41
N VAL A 611 -16.63 -32.25 -3.70
CA VAL A 611 -17.47 -32.43 -2.51
C VAL A 611 -18.84 -33.02 -2.87
N SER A 612 -19.45 -32.52 -3.94
CA SER A 612 -20.77 -32.96 -4.35
C SER A 612 -20.79 -34.40 -4.85
N ALA A 613 -19.74 -34.90 -5.49
CA ALA A 613 -19.66 -36.29 -5.93
C ALA A 613 -19.78 -37.28 -4.76
N TYR A 614 -19.11 -37.02 -3.64
CA TYR A 614 -19.25 -37.83 -2.43
C TYR A 614 -20.66 -37.72 -1.85
N ILE A 615 -21.24 -36.53 -1.81
CA ILE A 615 -22.62 -36.34 -1.32
C ILE A 615 -23.62 -37.10 -2.21
N ILE A 616 -23.47 -37.03 -3.54
CA ILE A 616 -24.34 -37.72 -4.49
C ILE A 616 -24.24 -39.24 -4.29
N GLN A 617 -23.03 -39.79 -4.19
CA GLN A 617 -22.83 -41.24 -4.07
C GLN A 617 -23.38 -41.83 -2.77
N TYR A 618 -23.28 -41.12 -1.64
CA TYR A 618 -23.67 -41.67 -0.32
C TYR A 618 -25.05 -41.22 0.16
N SER A 619 -25.45 -39.98 -0.14
CA SER A 619 -26.66 -39.35 0.38
C SER A 619 -27.68 -39.00 -0.71
N GLY A 620 -27.27 -38.99 -1.98
CA GLY A 620 -28.10 -38.59 -3.13
C GLY A 620 -27.99 -37.10 -3.47
N TYR A 621 -28.30 -36.75 -4.72
CA TYR A 621 -28.12 -35.38 -5.24
C TYR A 621 -28.99 -34.33 -4.54
N ARG A 622 -30.11 -34.70 -3.90
CA ARG A 622 -30.96 -33.73 -3.19
C ARG A 622 -30.21 -33.06 -2.02
N TRP A 623 -29.27 -33.77 -1.39
CA TRP A 623 -28.45 -33.22 -0.30
C TRP A 623 -27.39 -32.23 -0.75
N THR A 624 -26.99 -32.23 -2.03
CA THR A 624 -26.08 -31.19 -2.55
C THR A 624 -26.76 -29.83 -2.55
N PHE A 625 -28.04 -29.79 -2.95
CA PHE A 625 -28.89 -28.60 -2.83
C PHE A 625 -29.13 -28.20 -1.37
N GLY A 626 -29.37 -29.16 -0.48
CA GLY A 626 -29.49 -28.90 0.96
C GLY A 626 -28.23 -28.26 1.57
N THR A 627 -27.05 -28.72 1.16
CA THR A 627 -25.76 -28.14 1.58
C THR A 627 -25.60 -26.70 1.07
N CYS A 628 -25.97 -26.44 -0.19
CA CYS A 628 -25.97 -25.08 -0.73
C CYS A 628 -26.96 -24.17 -0.01
N ALA A 629 -28.16 -24.67 0.33
CA ALA A 629 -29.15 -23.90 1.09
C ALA A 629 -28.59 -23.49 2.46
N PHE A 630 -27.89 -24.38 3.16
CA PHE A 630 -27.24 -24.03 4.43
C PHE A 630 -26.24 -22.88 4.26
N PHE A 631 -25.32 -22.98 3.29
CA PHE A 631 -24.32 -21.94 3.06
C PHE A 631 -24.94 -20.61 2.62
N TYR A 632 -25.87 -20.61 1.68
CA TYR A 632 -26.56 -19.39 1.25
C TYR A 632 -27.36 -18.75 2.39
N GLY A 633 -28.00 -19.54 3.24
CA GLY A 633 -28.72 -19.02 4.42
C GLY A 633 -27.79 -18.29 5.38
N VAL A 634 -26.70 -18.95 5.80
CA VAL A 634 -25.73 -18.37 6.74
C VAL A 634 -25.03 -17.14 6.14
N LEU A 635 -24.56 -17.23 4.90
CA LEU A 635 -23.81 -16.15 4.27
C LEU A 635 -24.69 -14.97 3.87
N THR A 636 -25.97 -15.17 3.50
CA THR A 636 -26.92 -14.06 3.25
C THR A 636 -27.25 -13.31 4.54
N VAL A 637 -27.36 -14.02 5.67
CA VAL A 637 -27.52 -13.39 6.99
C VAL A 637 -26.25 -12.60 7.36
N ALA A 638 -25.07 -13.16 7.14
CA ALA A 638 -23.81 -12.45 7.36
C ALA A 638 -23.69 -11.18 6.49
N LEU A 639 -24.04 -11.29 5.21
CA LEU A 639 -24.10 -10.16 4.28
C LEU A 639 -25.04 -9.06 4.79
N PHE A 640 -26.20 -9.42 5.33
CA PHE A 640 -27.15 -8.46 5.89
C PHE A 640 -26.57 -7.64 7.05
N PHE A 641 -25.85 -8.28 7.98
CA PHE A 641 -25.31 -7.62 9.18
C PHE A 641 -23.98 -6.89 8.98
N PHE A 642 -23.13 -7.37 8.06
CA PHE A 642 -21.74 -6.95 7.97
C PHE A 642 -21.36 -6.21 6.68
N ALA A 643 -22.16 -6.29 5.62
CA ALA A 643 -21.91 -5.59 4.36
C ALA A 643 -22.86 -4.40 4.16
N PRO A 644 -22.46 -3.16 4.52
CA PRO A 644 -23.22 -1.96 4.20
C PRO A 644 -23.17 -1.64 2.69
N GLU A 645 -24.03 -0.71 2.26
CA GLU A 645 -24.05 -0.22 0.88
C GLU A 645 -22.73 0.47 0.50
N THR A 646 -22.19 0.13 -0.67
CA THR A 646 -20.89 0.62 -1.16
C THR A 646 -21.01 1.63 -2.29
N ALA A 647 -22.18 1.77 -2.92
CA ALA A 647 -22.39 2.74 -3.99
C ALA A 647 -22.30 4.19 -3.48
N TYR A 648 -21.71 5.08 -4.30
CA TYR A 648 -21.55 6.51 -3.99
C TYR A 648 -21.81 7.39 -5.22
N VAL A 649 -22.55 8.49 -5.03
CA VAL A 649 -22.82 9.47 -6.09
C VAL A 649 -21.57 10.33 -6.34
N ARG A 650 -21.00 10.23 -7.54
CA ARG A 650 -19.88 11.09 -7.96
C ARG A 650 -20.43 12.46 -8.34
N GLU A 651 -20.08 13.52 -7.59
CA GLU A 651 -20.30 14.88 -8.07
C GLU A 651 -19.32 15.17 -9.22
N ASP A 652 -19.84 15.31 -10.44
CA ASP A 652 -19.05 15.75 -11.58
C ASP A 652 -18.53 17.18 -11.33
N SER A 653 -17.21 17.32 -11.20
CA SER A 653 -16.51 18.60 -11.08
C SER A 653 -16.56 19.45 -12.37
N SER A 654 -17.33 19.04 -13.39
CA SER A 654 -17.53 19.79 -14.63
C SER A 654 -18.62 20.87 -14.56
N SER A 655 -19.31 21.04 -13.43
CA SER A 655 -20.32 22.10 -13.23
C SER A 655 -19.78 23.39 -12.59
N ARG A 656 -18.45 23.54 -12.47
CA ARG A 656 -17.80 24.78 -11.97
C ARG A 656 -16.97 25.55 -13.02
N SER A 657 -17.13 25.28 -14.31
CA SER A 657 -16.53 26.09 -15.39
C SER A 657 -17.56 26.54 -16.43
N SER A 658 -18.66 27.14 -15.98
CA SER A 658 -19.67 27.71 -16.88
C SER A 658 -20.19 29.05 -16.38
N THR A 659 -19.28 29.95 -15.98
CA THR A 659 -19.50 31.41 -15.93
C THR A 659 -18.16 32.08 -15.63
N ASP A 660 -17.32 32.19 -16.66
CA ASP A 660 -16.46 33.36 -16.84
C ASP A 660 -16.03 33.38 -18.32
N GLN A 661 -16.85 34.06 -19.12
CA GLN A 661 -16.48 34.46 -20.47
C GLN A 661 -15.39 35.54 -20.35
N LEU A 662 -14.13 35.12 -20.36
CA LEU A 662 -13.04 35.99 -20.78
C LEU A 662 -13.07 36.03 -22.32
N PRO A 663 -13.22 37.21 -22.97
CA PRO A 663 -13.37 37.29 -24.42
C PRO A 663 -12.07 36.90 -25.12
N ARG A 664 -12.18 35.94 -26.03
CA ARG A 664 -11.11 35.58 -26.96
C ARG A 664 -10.95 36.72 -27.96
N VAL A 665 -9.82 37.41 -27.91
CA VAL A 665 -9.43 38.40 -28.92
C VAL A 665 -9.20 37.67 -30.24
N GLU A 666 -10.17 37.77 -31.15
CA GLU A 666 -9.99 37.44 -32.56
C GLU A 666 -9.27 38.62 -33.23
N HIS A 667 -8.12 38.34 -33.84
CA HIS A 667 -7.50 39.26 -34.80
C HIS A 667 -8.33 39.25 -36.08
N PRO A 668 -8.95 40.36 -36.51
CA PRO A 668 -9.64 40.43 -37.78
C PRO A 668 -8.64 40.73 -38.90
N GLU A 669 -8.77 39.99 -39.98
CA GLU A 669 -8.14 40.27 -41.26
C GLU A 669 -8.53 41.66 -41.78
N VAL A 670 -7.52 42.36 -42.32
CA VAL A 670 -7.66 43.66 -42.95
C VAL A 670 -8.48 43.54 -44.24
N LYS A 671 -9.57 44.31 -44.35
CA LYS A 671 -10.06 44.88 -45.61
C LYS A 671 -11.05 46.04 -45.38
N GLY A 672 -10.61 47.24 -45.78
CA GLY A 672 -11.44 48.18 -46.54
C GLY A 672 -12.36 49.17 -45.81
N ALA A 673 -11.90 50.43 -45.83
CA ALA A 673 -12.68 51.65 -46.15
C ALA A 673 -13.53 52.34 -45.05
N SER A 674 -12.98 53.48 -44.59
CA SER A 674 -13.55 54.84 -44.52
C SER A 674 -14.98 55.05 -43.97
N VAL A 675 -15.16 55.93 -42.98
CA VAL A 675 -15.40 57.39 -43.11
C VAL A 675 -15.59 57.98 -41.69
N GLU A 676 -15.21 59.26 -41.59
CA GLU A 676 -15.24 60.24 -40.50
C GLU A 676 -16.58 60.35 -39.74
N ASP A 677 -16.55 60.66 -38.43
CA ASP A 677 -16.77 62.04 -37.95
C ASP A 677 -16.65 62.19 -36.41
N SER A 678 -16.14 63.35 -35.99
CA SER A 678 -15.78 63.74 -34.60
C SER A 678 -16.99 64.37 -33.86
N PRO A 679 -16.91 65.11 -32.71
CA PRO A 679 -15.87 65.27 -31.66
C PRO A 679 -16.40 65.31 -30.18
N ARG A 680 -15.45 65.17 -29.23
CA ARG A 680 -15.22 65.88 -27.94
C ARG A 680 -16.39 66.41 -27.06
N GLN A 681 -16.32 66.08 -25.75
CA GLN A 681 -16.30 67.00 -24.58
C GLN A 681 -16.04 66.15 -23.30
N GLY A 682 -14.96 66.35 -22.53
CA GLY A 682 -14.81 67.35 -21.45
C GLY A 682 -15.28 66.75 -20.10
N SER A 683 -14.44 66.03 -19.34
CA SER A 683 -13.58 66.51 -18.23
C SER A 683 -14.31 67.31 -17.14
N GLU A 684 -14.37 66.77 -15.90
CA GLU A 684 -14.09 67.41 -14.60
C GLU A 684 -14.36 66.40 -13.45
N THR A 685 -13.38 66.02 -12.60
CA THR A 685 -12.86 66.66 -11.36
C THR A 685 -13.71 66.29 -10.12
N ILE A 686 -13.28 65.27 -9.34
CA ILE A 686 -12.60 65.31 -8.02
C ILE A 686 -13.50 65.68 -6.82
N GLN A 687 -13.65 64.66 -5.94
CA GLN A 687 -13.74 64.64 -4.47
C GLN A 687 -14.69 65.63 -3.76
N ASP A 688 -15.63 65.11 -2.95
CA ASP A 688 -15.43 65.03 -1.49
C ASP A 688 -16.65 64.47 -0.70
N ILE A 689 -16.33 63.93 0.49
CA ILE A 689 -17.15 63.84 1.72
C ILE A 689 -18.18 62.68 1.87
N GLU A 690 -17.79 61.73 2.73
CA GLU A 690 -18.45 61.43 4.02
C GLU A 690 -19.98 61.30 4.05
N ARG A 691 -20.49 60.11 4.39
CA ARG A 691 -21.57 59.87 5.38
C ARG A 691 -21.92 58.39 5.48
N GLU A 692 -22.06 57.94 6.73
CA GLU A 692 -22.70 56.67 7.10
C GLU A 692 -24.05 56.46 6.41
N PRO A 693 -24.45 55.21 6.17
CA PRO A 693 -25.87 54.86 6.18
C PRO A 693 -26.20 53.83 7.24
N GLN A 694 -27.25 54.18 7.99
CA GLN A 694 -28.02 53.35 8.91
C GLN A 694 -28.61 52.11 8.23
N GLN A 695 -28.83 51.11 9.09
CA GLN A 695 -29.50 49.83 8.86
C GLN A 695 -30.79 49.91 8.03
N GLN A 696 -30.83 49.15 6.95
CA GLN A 696 -32.03 48.44 6.51
C GLN A 696 -31.70 46.96 6.31
N THR A 697 -32.45 46.15 7.06
CA THR A 697 -32.39 44.70 7.19
C THR A 697 -32.53 44.01 5.83
N LEU A 698 -31.45 43.43 5.33
CA LEU A 698 -31.48 42.35 4.35
C LEU A 698 -31.06 41.08 5.09
N GLU A 699 -31.99 40.13 5.17
CA GLU A 699 -31.73 38.78 5.65
C GLU A 699 -30.58 38.17 4.85
N GLN A 700 -29.38 38.15 5.43
CA GLN A 700 -28.27 37.36 4.93
C GLN A 700 -28.59 35.89 5.22
N GLN A 701 -29.10 35.21 4.19
CA GLN A 701 -29.02 33.76 4.10
C GLN A 701 -27.55 33.33 4.24
N PRO A 702 -27.20 32.38 5.12
CA PRO A 702 -25.83 31.93 5.28
C PRO A 702 -25.41 31.11 4.05
N SER A 703 -24.67 31.72 3.13
CA SER A 703 -23.95 31.04 2.05
C SER A 703 -22.63 30.45 2.56
N GLY A 704 -22.73 29.61 3.59
CA GLY A 704 -21.70 28.68 4.02
C GLY A 704 -22.34 27.32 4.11
N GLN A 705 -22.44 26.59 2.99
CA GLN A 705 -22.82 25.19 3.09
C GLN A 705 -21.75 24.47 3.91
N PRO A 706 -22.11 23.82 5.04
CA PRO A 706 -21.15 23.12 5.86
C PRO A 706 -20.54 21.99 5.03
N LEU A 707 -19.24 21.76 5.21
CA LEU A 707 -18.57 20.53 4.83
C LEU A 707 -19.47 19.36 5.23
N VAL A 708 -20.08 18.69 4.23
CA VAL A 708 -20.85 17.46 4.45
C VAL A 708 -19.85 16.36 4.78
N THR A 709 -19.33 16.41 6.00
CA THR A 709 -18.92 15.22 6.71
C THR A 709 -20.21 14.40 6.85
N GLN A 710 -20.32 13.28 6.12
CA GLN A 710 -21.36 12.30 6.42
C GLN A 710 -21.22 11.97 7.91
N ARG A 711 -22.15 12.47 8.75
CA ARG A 711 -22.26 12.11 10.16
C ARG A 711 -22.16 10.59 10.26
N LYS A 712 -21.24 10.06 11.06
CA LYS A 712 -21.18 8.63 11.43
C LYS A 712 -22.59 8.21 11.85
N GLY A 713 -23.30 7.51 10.97
CA GLY A 713 -24.62 6.99 11.28
C GLY A 713 -24.49 5.97 12.41
N SER A 714 -25.50 5.90 13.28
CA SER A 714 -25.68 4.75 14.16
C SER A 714 -25.63 3.46 13.33
N TYR A 715 -25.03 2.38 13.84
CA TYR A 715 -24.92 1.08 13.16
C TYR A 715 -26.27 0.60 12.57
N TRP A 716 -27.36 0.86 13.28
CA TRP A 716 -28.73 0.57 12.84
C TRP A 716 -29.16 1.34 11.58
N ARG A 717 -28.61 2.55 11.35
CA ARG A 717 -28.82 3.31 10.12
C ARG A 717 -28.01 2.75 8.96
N SER A 718 -26.85 2.14 9.21
CA SER A 718 -26.10 1.37 8.20
C SER A 718 -26.76 0.05 7.83
N LEU A 719 -27.72 -0.46 8.61
CA LEU A 719 -28.50 -1.66 8.27
C LEU A 719 -29.65 -1.42 7.29
N ARG A 720 -29.88 -0.18 6.84
CA ARG A 720 -30.92 0.11 5.84
C ARG A 720 -30.61 -0.59 4.51
N VAL A 721 -31.56 -1.42 4.05
CA VAL A 721 -31.47 -2.17 2.80
C VAL A 721 -31.44 -1.23 1.58
N TYR A 722 -32.10 -0.08 1.68
CA TYR A 722 -32.18 0.92 0.62
C TYR A 722 -31.83 2.30 1.16
N THR A 723 -30.92 3.00 0.47
CA THR A 723 -30.37 4.30 0.89
C THR A 723 -30.60 5.44 -0.11
N GLY A 724 -31.24 5.17 -1.27
CA GLY A 724 -31.62 6.17 -2.27
C GLY A 724 -31.30 5.77 -3.71
N THR A 725 -31.47 6.70 -4.65
CA THR A 725 -31.10 6.54 -6.07
C THR A 725 -29.69 7.10 -6.34
N TYR A 726 -28.86 6.34 -7.07
CA TYR A 726 -27.46 6.69 -7.33
C TYR A 726 -27.17 7.22 -8.74
N SER A 727 -28.09 7.03 -9.68
CA SER A 727 -27.99 7.57 -11.05
C SER A 727 -29.35 8.11 -11.51
N ASN A 728 -29.33 9.23 -12.23
CA ASN A 728 -30.51 9.85 -12.84
C ASN A 728 -30.79 9.33 -14.25
N ALA A 729 -29.94 8.45 -14.79
CA ALA A 729 -30.14 7.86 -16.11
C ALA A 729 -31.33 6.90 -16.13
N SER A 730 -32.08 6.86 -17.24
CA SER A 730 -33.20 5.93 -17.37
C SER A 730 -32.71 4.47 -17.36
N PHE A 731 -33.42 3.61 -16.64
CA PHE A 731 -33.07 2.18 -16.49
C PHE A 731 -32.80 1.49 -17.84
N LEU A 732 -33.65 1.76 -18.84
CA LEU A 732 -33.52 1.18 -20.19
C LEU A 732 -32.26 1.68 -20.92
N LYS A 733 -31.82 2.93 -20.68
CA LYS A 733 -30.57 3.46 -21.24
C LYS A 733 -29.35 2.78 -20.60
N VAL A 734 -29.39 2.51 -19.29
CA VAL A 734 -28.29 1.80 -18.61
C VAL A 734 -28.22 0.34 -19.07
N MET A 735 -29.37 -0.31 -19.25
CA MET A 735 -29.48 -1.69 -19.74
C MET A 735 -28.96 -1.87 -21.17
N SER A 736 -29.08 -0.86 -22.04
CA SER A 736 -28.63 -0.94 -23.44
C SER A 736 -27.13 -0.68 -23.63
N ARG A 737 -26.45 -0.03 -22.68
CA ARG A 737 -25.02 0.34 -22.78
C ARG A 737 -24.07 -0.83 -23.05
N PRO A 738 -24.18 -1.99 -22.37
CA PRO A 738 -23.31 -3.14 -22.64
C PRO A 738 -23.36 -3.62 -24.10
N PHE A 739 -24.52 -3.52 -24.76
CA PHE A 739 -24.67 -3.91 -26.17
C PHE A 739 -23.95 -2.95 -27.12
N ILE A 740 -23.93 -1.66 -26.79
CA ILE A 740 -23.22 -0.64 -27.56
C ILE A 740 -21.70 -0.77 -27.35
N LEU A 741 -21.26 -1.21 -26.18
CA LEU A 741 -19.85 -1.44 -25.89
C LEU A 741 -19.21 -2.55 -26.76
N PHE A 742 -19.99 -3.44 -27.38
CA PHE A 742 -19.43 -4.37 -28.38
C PHE A 742 -18.89 -3.68 -29.64
N LEU A 743 -19.24 -2.41 -29.89
CA LEU A 743 -18.61 -1.61 -30.94
C LEU A 743 -17.15 -1.25 -30.63
N TYR A 744 -16.71 -1.44 -29.38
CA TYR A 744 -15.34 -1.21 -28.96
C TYR A 744 -14.53 -2.48 -29.23
N PRO A 745 -13.53 -2.45 -30.13
CA PRO A 745 -12.80 -3.66 -30.52
C PRO A 745 -12.12 -4.37 -29.34
N GLY A 746 -11.62 -3.62 -28.34
CA GLY A 746 -11.02 -4.18 -27.14
C GLY A 746 -12.01 -4.94 -26.25
N ILE A 747 -13.26 -4.46 -26.14
CA ILE A 747 -14.32 -5.12 -25.38
C ILE A 747 -14.85 -6.35 -26.13
N LEU A 748 -14.99 -6.24 -27.46
CA LEU A 748 -15.36 -7.39 -28.29
C LEU A 748 -14.31 -8.51 -28.22
N TRP A 749 -13.02 -8.15 -28.30
CA TRP A 749 -11.93 -9.11 -28.08
C TRP A 749 -12.02 -9.76 -26.71
N ALA A 750 -12.19 -8.96 -25.65
CA ALA A 750 -12.32 -9.45 -24.28
C ALA A 750 -13.49 -10.43 -24.13
N PHE A 751 -14.65 -10.11 -24.71
CA PHE A 751 -15.82 -11.00 -24.75
C PHE A 751 -15.52 -12.31 -25.48
N LEU A 752 -14.84 -12.26 -26.63
CA LEU A 752 -14.53 -13.45 -27.41
C LEU A 752 -13.54 -14.36 -26.68
N ILE A 753 -12.39 -13.85 -26.23
CA ILE A 753 -11.36 -14.67 -25.58
C ILE A 753 -11.83 -15.17 -24.22
N TRP A 754 -12.45 -14.31 -23.40
CA TRP A 754 -13.00 -14.72 -22.11
C TRP A 754 -14.11 -15.73 -22.32
N GLY A 755 -15.05 -15.41 -23.21
CA GLY A 755 -16.21 -16.21 -23.51
C GLY A 755 -15.88 -17.60 -24.04
N THR A 756 -14.93 -17.73 -24.98
CA THR A 756 -14.50 -19.05 -25.47
C THR A 756 -13.80 -19.84 -24.39
N THR A 757 -12.81 -19.26 -23.71
CA THR A 757 -11.98 -19.96 -22.72
C THR A 757 -12.84 -20.56 -21.61
N ILE A 758 -13.76 -19.79 -21.03
CA ILE A 758 -14.61 -20.28 -19.95
C ILE A 758 -15.75 -21.18 -20.44
N THR A 759 -16.36 -20.90 -21.60
CA THR A 759 -17.41 -21.77 -22.15
C THR A 759 -16.85 -23.16 -22.41
N PHE A 760 -15.68 -23.23 -23.03
CA PHE A 760 -15.05 -24.50 -23.36
C PHE A 760 -14.50 -25.19 -22.11
N THR A 761 -14.13 -24.46 -21.06
CA THR A 761 -13.81 -25.06 -19.76
C THR A 761 -15.05 -25.70 -19.12
N ILE A 762 -16.21 -25.06 -19.20
CA ILE A 762 -17.47 -25.61 -18.67
C ILE A 762 -17.86 -26.90 -19.43
N VAL A 763 -17.58 -27.00 -20.72
CA VAL A 763 -17.83 -28.23 -21.52
C VAL A 763 -17.23 -29.47 -20.86
N PHE A 764 -15.99 -29.39 -20.32
CA PHE A 764 -15.38 -30.52 -19.61
C PHE A 764 -16.22 -31.02 -18.44
N SER A 765 -16.77 -30.10 -17.64
CA SER A 765 -17.58 -30.46 -16.47
C SER A 765 -18.86 -31.22 -16.86
N TYR A 766 -19.30 -31.06 -18.12
CA TYR A 766 -20.49 -31.71 -18.65
C TYR A 766 -20.18 -33.06 -19.29
N VAL A 767 -19.11 -33.15 -20.07
CA VAL A 767 -18.78 -34.37 -20.80
C VAL A 767 -18.05 -35.38 -19.93
N ASN A 768 -17.30 -34.94 -18.91
CA ASN A 768 -16.52 -35.84 -18.04
C ASN A 768 -17.43 -36.79 -17.24
N GLY A 769 -18.63 -36.34 -16.86
CA GLY A 769 -19.62 -37.17 -16.16
C GLY A 769 -20.18 -38.33 -17.01
N VAL A 770 -19.99 -38.29 -18.33
CA VAL A 770 -20.41 -39.32 -19.27
C VAL A 770 -19.21 -40.12 -19.79
N ILE A 771 -18.12 -39.43 -20.14
CA ILE A 771 -16.92 -40.05 -20.72
C ILE A 771 -16.22 -41.01 -19.75
N PHE A 772 -16.10 -40.63 -18.47
CA PHE A 772 -15.35 -41.44 -17.50
C PHE A 772 -16.18 -42.55 -16.87
N THR A 773 -17.51 -42.48 -16.93
CA THR A 773 -18.42 -43.55 -16.48
C THR A 773 -18.54 -44.66 -17.52
N GLU A 774 -18.33 -44.36 -18.79
CA GLU A 774 -18.33 -45.33 -19.89
C GLU A 774 -16.98 -46.09 -20.02
N PRO A 775 -16.95 -47.27 -20.69
CA PRO A 775 -15.72 -47.98 -21.01
C PRO A 775 -14.79 -47.11 -21.89
N PRO A 776 -13.46 -47.11 -21.67
CA PRO A 776 -12.64 -48.05 -20.89
C PRO A 776 -12.43 -47.71 -19.41
N TYR A 777 -12.88 -46.54 -18.92
CA TYR A 777 -12.50 -46.05 -17.59
C TYR A 777 -13.41 -46.58 -16.47
N ASN A 778 -14.74 -46.66 -16.70
CA ASN A 778 -15.72 -47.21 -15.75
C ASN A 778 -15.60 -46.65 -14.33
N PHE A 779 -15.42 -45.33 -14.20
CA PHE A 779 -15.30 -44.66 -12.90
C PHE A 779 -16.65 -44.55 -12.19
N SER A 780 -16.62 -44.72 -10.87
CA SER A 780 -17.73 -44.38 -9.98
C SER A 780 -17.89 -42.86 -9.85
N VAL A 781 -19.05 -42.40 -9.38
CA VAL A 781 -19.37 -40.97 -9.19
C VAL A 781 -18.31 -40.24 -8.37
N SER A 782 -17.84 -40.80 -7.24
CA SER A 782 -16.75 -40.19 -6.45
C SER A 782 -15.44 -40.09 -7.22
N GLN A 783 -15.09 -41.10 -8.03
CA GLN A 783 -13.87 -41.08 -8.86
C GLN A 783 -13.98 -40.01 -9.96
N VAL A 784 -15.16 -39.83 -10.57
CA VAL A 784 -15.41 -38.73 -11.51
C VAL A 784 -15.26 -37.37 -10.80
N GLY A 785 -15.72 -37.25 -9.55
CA GLY A 785 -15.48 -36.08 -8.71
C GLY A 785 -13.99 -35.76 -8.54
N LEU A 786 -13.17 -36.78 -8.24
CA LEU A 786 -11.73 -36.65 -7.98
C LEU A 786 -10.92 -36.17 -9.20
N ILE A 787 -11.42 -36.32 -10.43
CA ILE A 787 -10.79 -35.77 -11.64
C ILE A 787 -10.61 -34.25 -11.53
N ASN A 788 -11.47 -33.56 -10.79
CA ASN A 788 -11.41 -32.12 -10.59
C ASN A 788 -10.24 -31.65 -9.71
N ILE A 789 -9.49 -32.56 -9.08
CA ILE A 789 -8.26 -32.23 -8.34
C ILE A 789 -7.21 -31.61 -9.29
N SER A 790 -7.08 -32.13 -10.51
CA SER A 790 -6.11 -31.61 -11.49
C SER A 790 -6.41 -30.15 -11.87
N PRO A 791 -7.64 -29.79 -12.30
CA PRO A 791 -8.10 -28.41 -12.42
C PRO A 791 -7.86 -27.55 -11.20
N LEU A 792 -8.16 -28.05 -10.00
CA LEU A 792 -8.01 -27.29 -8.76
C LEU A 792 -6.54 -26.93 -8.51
N VAL A 793 -5.63 -27.91 -8.58
CA VAL A 793 -4.20 -27.70 -8.34
C VAL A 793 -3.59 -26.80 -9.40
N LEU A 794 -3.86 -27.08 -10.69
CA LEU A 794 -3.26 -26.31 -11.78
C LEU A 794 -3.84 -24.90 -11.91
N SER A 795 -5.11 -24.67 -11.59
CA SER A 795 -5.67 -23.31 -11.55
C SER A 795 -5.09 -22.47 -10.41
N ILE A 796 -4.89 -23.04 -9.21
CA ILE A 796 -4.24 -22.34 -8.09
C ILE A 796 -2.81 -21.98 -8.46
N ILE A 797 -2.04 -22.92 -9.00
CA ILE A 797 -0.66 -22.66 -9.44
C ILE A 797 -0.64 -21.57 -10.52
N ALA A 798 -1.54 -21.65 -11.49
CA ALA A 798 -1.62 -20.67 -12.56
C ALA A 798 -2.00 -19.27 -12.07
N GLU A 799 -2.95 -19.14 -11.14
CA GLU A 799 -3.37 -17.85 -10.58
C GLU A 799 -2.25 -17.19 -9.75
N VAL A 800 -1.50 -18.00 -8.99
CA VAL A 800 -0.35 -17.51 -8.21
C VAL A 800 0.79 -17.04 -9.12
N ILE A 801 0.98 -17.69 -10.28
CA ILE A 801 2.03 -17.33 -11.24
C ILE A 801 1.58 -16.18 -12.15
N SER A 802 0.32 -16.15 -12.59
CA SER A 802 -0.16 -15.24 -13.64
C SER A 802 -0.07 -13.78 -13.24
N GLY A 803 -0.38 -13.43 -11.98
CA GLY A 803 -0.30 -12.06 -11.47
C GLY A 803 1.11 -11.48 -11.54
N PRO A 804 2.08 -12.03 -10.77
CA PRO A 804 3.46 -11.55 -10.78
C PRO A 804 4.11 -11.58 -12.17
N LEU A 805 3.78 -12.60 -12.98
CA LEU A 805 4.25 -12.69 -14.36
C LEU A 805 3.70 -11.56 -15.23
N CYS A 806 2.41 -11.20 -15.09
CA CYS A 806 1.80 -10.09 -15.81
C CYS A 806 2.51 -8.77 -15.50
N ASP A 807 2.75 -8.50 -14.22
CA ASP A 807 3.36 -7.26 -13.77
C ASP A 807 4.83 -7.17 -14.19
N MET A 808 5.59 -8.27 -14.08
CA MET A 808 6.96 -8.34 -14.60
C MET A 808 7.02 -8.06 -16.11
N ILE A 809 6.09 -8.61 -16.89
CA ILE A 809 5.99 -8.35 -18.33
C ILE A 809 5.68 -6.88 -18.60
N CYS A 810 4.72 -6.30 -17.87
CA CYS A 810 4.34 -4.90 -17.98
C CYS A 810 5.49 -3.95 -17.66
N VAL A 811 6.23 -4.18 -16.56
CA VAL A 811 7.37 -3.35 -16.19
C VAL A 811 8.50 -3.47 -17.22
N ASN A 812 8.84 -4.69 -17.64
CA ASN A 812 9.88 -4.90 -18.64
C ASN A 812 9.56 -4.23 -19.99
N LEU A 813 8.30 -4.23 -20.40
CA LEU A 813 7.85 -3.54 -21.62
C LEU A 813 7.80 -2.03 -21.44
N THR A 814 7.45 -1.53 -20.25
CA THR A 814 7.46 -0.10 -19.92
C THR A 814 8.88 0.46 -19.94
N LYS A 815 9.85 -0.26 -19.33
CA LYS A 815 11.28 0.04 -19.42
C LYS A 815 11.78 0.06 -20.88
N LYS A 816 11.29 -0.84 -21.73
CA LYS A 816 11.60 -0.86 -23.18
C LYS A 816 10.87 0.22 -23.99
N ASN A 817 9.78 0.80 -23.48
CA ASN A 817 8.97 1.83 -24.12
C ASN A 817 9.25 3.24 -23.56
N ASN A 818 10.48 3.49 -23.10
CA ASN A 818 10.92 4.78 -22.54
C ASN A 818 10.09 5.27 -21.34
N GLY A 819 9.60 4.36 -20.48
CA GLY A 819 8.83 4.70 -19.26
C GLY A 819 7.33 4.94 -19.49
N PHE A 820 6.81 4.76 -20.71
CA PHE A 820 5.38 4.92 -20.98
C PHE A 820 4.63 3.59 -20.89
N TYR A 821 3.79 3.45 -19.85
CA TYR A 821 2.91 2.30 -19.67
C TYR A 821 1.74 2.30 -20.65
N GLU A 822 1.44 1.14 -21.23
CA GLU A 822 0.33 0.94 -22.15
C GLU A 822 -0.49 -0.29 -21.74
N PRO A 823 -1.84 -0.19 -21.65
CA PRO A 823 -2.70 -1.33 -21.30
C PRO A 823 -2.48 -2.56 -22.19
N GLU A 824 -2.08 -2.36 -23.44
CA GLU A 824 -1.78 -3.45 -24.39
C GLU A 824 -0.65 -4.36 -23.91
N PHE A 825 0.27 -3.92 -23.03
CA PHE A 825 1.37 -4.72 -22.48
C PHE A 825 0.90 -6.00 -21.78
N ARG A 826 -0.30 -5.98 -21.18
CA ARG A 826 -0.90 -7.16 -20.55
C ARG A 826 -1.19 -8.29 -21.54
N LEU A 827 -1.46 -7.97 -22.80
CA LEU A 827 -1.86 -8.93 -23.84
C LEU A 827 -0.80 -9.99 -24.12
N VAL A 828 0.48 -9.73 -23.81
CA VAL A 828 1.56 -10.72 -23.98
C VAL A 828 1.32 -11.95 -23.12
N LEU A 829 0.66 -11.82 -21.96
CA LEU A 829 0.35 -12.93 -21.07
C LEU A 829 -0.55 -13.99 -21.74
N ILE A 830 -1.36 -13.59 -22.75
CA ILE A 830 -2.16 -14.52 -23.55
C ILE A 830 -1.30 -15.56 -24.26
N SER A 831 -0.04 -15.28 -24.56
CA SER A 831 0.85 -16.29 -25.17
C SER A 831 1.06 -17.52 -24.27
N LEU A 832 1.15 -17.34 -22.95
CA LEU A 832 1.22 -18.45 -22.01
C LEU A 832 -0.11 -19.20 -21.93
N GLY A 833 -1.23 -18.47 -21.83
CA GLY A 833 -2.57 -19.05 -21.87
C GLY A 833 -2.79 -19.85 -23.16
N PHE A 834 -2.33 -19.33 -24.30
CA PHE A 834 -2.40 -20.01 -25.59
C PHE A 834 -1.68 -21.35 -25.60
N ILE A 835 -0.44 -21.42 -25.10
CA ILE A 835 0.34 -22.67 -25.04
C ILE A 835 -0.38 -23.70 -24.16
N LEU A 836 -0.83 -23.29 -22.97
CA LEU A 836 -1.52 -24.17 -22.03
C LEU A 836 -2.87 -24.65 -22.57
N GLY A 837 -3.65 -23.75 -23.17
CA GLY A 837 -4.96 -24.04 -23.72
C GLY A 837 -4.88 -24.95 -24.95
N VAL A 838 -3.92 -24.73 -25.86
CA VAL A 838 -3.69 -25.61 -27.02
C VAL A 838 -3.29 -27.01 -26.56
N ALA A 839 -2.35 -27.12 -25.62
CA ALA A 839 -1.96 -28.41 -25.05
C ALA A 839 -3.13 -29.11 -24.36
N GLY A 840 -4.00 -28.35 -23.67
CA GLY A 840 -5.18 -28.86 -22.99
C GLY A 840 -6.28 -29.35 -23.94
N PHE A 841 -6.79 -28.51 -24.83
CA PHE A 841 -7.92 -28.86 -25.71
C PHE A 841 -7.59 -29.99 -26.68
N TYR A 842 -6.50 -29.86 -27.44
CA TYR A 842 -6.10 -30.91 -28.38
C TYR A 842 -5.61 -32.17 -27.65
N GLY A 843 -4.89 -32.00 -26.54
CA GLY A 843 -4.42 -33.12 -25.72
C GLY A 843 -5.56 -33.94 -25.13
N PHE A 844 -6.63 -33.31 -24.67
CA PHE A 844 -7.80 -34.03 -24.14
C PHE A 844 -8.50 -34.87 -25.21
N GLY A 845 -8.79 -34.28 -26.38
CA GLY A 845 -9.41 -34.99 -27.50
C GLY A 845 -8.58 -36.21 -27.95
N ALA A 846 -7.26 -36.03 -28.08
CA ALA A 846 -6.35 -37.10 -28.48
C ALA A 846 -6.25 -38.22 -27.42
N THR A 847 -6.09 -37.86 -26.16
CA THR A 847 -5.89 -38.84 -25.07
C THR A 847 -7.10 -39.73 -24.83
N ILE A 848 -8.32 -39.19 -25.01
CA ILE A 848 -9.57 -39.97 -24.96
C ILE A 848 -9.73 -40.84 -26.21
N HIS A 849 -9.48 -40.30 -27.41
CA HIS A 849 -9.60 -41.06 -28.66
C HIS A 849 -8.67 -42.26 -28.72
N TYR A 850 -7.42 -42.10 -28.30
CA TYR A 850 -6.44 -43.20 -28.22
C TYR A 850 -6.57 -44.06 -26.95
N GLN A 851 -7.60 -43.84 -26.12
CA GLN A 851 -7.86 -44.62 -24.91
C GLN A 851 -6.64 -44.76 -23.99
N THR A 852 -5.91 -43.65 -23.80
CA THR A 852 -4.72 -43.62 -22.94
C THR A 852 -5.06 -43.82 -21.47
N HIS A 853 -4.06 -44.01 -20.61
CA HIS A 853 -4.27 -44.07 -19.16
C HIS A 853 -4.97 -42.77 -18.66
N TRP A 854 -5.91 -42.90 -17.73
CA TRP A 854 -6.78 -41.81 -17.24
C TRP A 854 -6.04 -40.55 -16.82
N THR A 855 -4.76 -40.65 -16.43
CA THR A 855 -3.90 -39.51 -16.09
C THR A 855 -3.74 -38.51 -17.22
N GLY A 856 -3.71 -38.94 -18.49
CA GLY A 856 -3.56 -38.07 -19.65
C GLY A 856 -4.72 -37.07 -19.81
N PRO A 857 -5.97 -37.57 -19.95
CA PRO A 857 -7.16 -36.73 -20.02
C PRO A 857 -7.35 -35.84 -18.78
N VAL A 858 -7.05 -36.35 -17.58
CA VAL A 858 -7.17 -35.59 -16.33
C VAL A 858 -6.15 -34.44 -16.25
N LEU A 859 -4.91 -34.65 -16.69
CA LEU A 859 -3.88 -33.61 -16.71
C LEU A 859 -4.21 -32.51 -17.73
N THR A 860 -4.65 -32.89 -18.93
CA THR A 860 -5.02 -31.95 -20.00
C THR A 860 -6.24 -31.10 -19.63
N TYR A 861 -7.21 -31.67 -18.91
CA TYR A 861 -8.31 -30.90 -18.31
C TYR A 861 -7.78 -29.83 -17.32
N GLY A 862 -6.78 -30.18 -16.50
CA GLY A 862 -6.15 -29.22 -15.61
C GLY A 862 -5.37 -28.12 -16.33
N LEU A 863 -4.71 -28.43 -17.47
CA LEU A 863 -4.03 -27.43 -18.31
C LEU A 863 -5.01 -26.40 -18.90
N VAL A 864 -6.22 -26.81 -19.28
CA VAL A 864 -7.27 -25.88 -19.74
C VAL A 864 -7.68 -24.93 -18.61
N ASN A 865 -7.81 -25.42 -17.38
CA ASN A 865 -8.14 -24.57 -16.23
C ASN A 865 -6.99 -23.61 -15.85
N ALA A 866 -5.73 -24.05 -15.99
CA ALA A 866 -4.57 -23.16 -15.87
C ALA A 866 -4.59 -22.06 -16.95
N SER A 867 -4.92 -22.41 -18.20
CA SER A 867 -5.12 -21.43 -19.27
C SER A 867 -6.23 -20.42 -18.93
N LEU A 868 -7.33 -20.87 -18.32
CA LEU A 868 -8.42 -19.99 -17.92
C LEU A 868 -7.97 -18.95 -16.89
N ALA A 869 -7.20 -19.35 -15.87
CA ALA A 869 -6.64 -18.46 -14.86
C ALA A 869 -5.68 -17.41 -15.46
N VAL A 870 -4.80 -17.82 -16.36
CA VAL A 870 -3.87 -16.91 -17.05
C VAL A 870 -4.64 -15.92 -17.94
N CYS A 871 -5.63 -16.39 -18.71
CA CYS A 871 -6.45 -15.54 -19.56
C CYS A 871 -7.32 -14.56 -18.75
N SER A 872 -7.88 -14.97 -17.61
CA SER A 872 -8.71 -14.11 -16.75
C SER A 872 -7.91 -12.89 -16.27
N THR A 873 -6.68 -13.12 -15.79
CA THR A 873 -5.75 -12.11 -15.29
C THR A 873 -5.49 -11.06 -16.37
N CYS A 874 -5.24 -11.50 -17.61
CA CYS A 874 -5.00 -10.60 -18.74
C CYS A 874 -6.25 -9.79 -19.11
N VAL A 875 -7.40 -10.44 -19.28
CA VAL A 875 -8.61 -9.79 -19.82
C VAL A 875 -9.14 -8.74 -18.85
N PHE A 876 -9.26 -9.08 -17.56
CA PHE A 876 -9.77 -8.16 -16.56
C PHE A 876 -8.82 -7.00 -16.31
N GLY A 877 -7.51 -7.27 -16.23
CA GLY A 877 -6.50 -6.22 -16.13
C GLY A 877 -6.55 -5.24 -17.31
N TYR A 878 -6.68 -5.76 -18.54
CA TYR A 878 -6.80 -4.93 -19.75
C TYR A 878 -8.04 -4.04 -19.71
N ILE A 879 -9.22 -4.57 -19.33
CA ILE A 879 -10.46 -3.77 -19.28
C ILE A 879 -10.37 -2.65 -18.26
N ILE A 880 -9.82 -2.92 -17.07
CA ILE A 880 -9.67 -1.93 -16.00
C ILE A 880 -8.76 -0.79 -16.43
N ASP A 881 -7.64 -1.11 -17.06
CA ASP A 881 -6.64 -0.13 -17.47
C ASP A 881 -7.07 0.63 -18.74
N ALA A 882 -7.73 -0.04 -19.69
CA ALA A 882 -8.14 0.56 -20.96
C ALA A 882 -9.47 1.33 -20.87
N TYR A 883 -10.40 0.91 -20.00
CA TYR A 883 -11.79 1.40 -19.94
C TYR A 883 -12.27 1.75 -18.52
N ASN A 884 -11.40 2.33 -17.68
CA ASN A 884 -11.69 2.66 -16.27
C ASN A 884 -13.03 3.39 -16.04
N ALA A 885 -13.37 4.36 -16.90
CA ALA A 885 -14.61 5.15 -16.77
C ALA A 885 -15.88 4.35 -17.07
N LEU A 886 -15.78 3.29 -17.87
CA LEU A 886 -16.87 2.43 -18.34
C LEU A 886 -16.73 1.00 -17.82
N GLY A 887 -15.90 0.80 -16.79
CA GLY A 887 -15.49 -0.53 -16.33
C GLY A 887 -16.68 -1.39 -15.92
N GLU A 888 -17.63 -0.82 -15.19
CA GLU A 888 -18.85 -1.52 -14.76
C GLU A 888 -19.64 -2.04 -15.97
N GLU A 889 -19.94 -1.19 -16.96
CA GLU A 889 -20.67 -1.62 -18.16
C GLU A 889 -19.86 -2.58 -19.04
N ALA A 890 -18.53 -2.43 -19.09
CA ALA A 890 -17.64 -3.31 -19.85
C ALA A 890 -17.62 -4.73 -19.26
N PHE A 891 -17.61 -4.88 -17.94
CA PHE A 891 -17.72 -6.19 -17.30
C PHE A 891 -19.06 -6.87 -17.58
N VAL A 892 -20.17 -6.11 -17.65
CA VAL A 892 -21.46 -6.67 -18.07
C VAL A 892 -21.40 -7.18 -19.51
N ALA A 893 -20.81 -6.38 -20.42
CA ALA A 893 -20.68 -6.76 -21.83
C ALA A 893 -19.86 -8.06 -21.99
N VAL A 894 -18.73 -8.17 -21.29
CA VAL A 894 -17.89 -9.37 -21.31
C VAL A 894 -18.61 -10.59 -20.72
N ASN A 895 -19.45 -10.40 -19.70
CA ASN A 895 -20.24 -11.49 -19.10
C ASN A 895 -21.51 -11.87 -19.89
N ALA A 896 -21.85 -11.15 -20.97
CA ALA A 896 -22.82 -11.64 -21.95
C ALA A 896 -22.37 -12.98 -22.58
N ARG A 897 -21.13 -13.42 -22.33
CA ARG A 897 -20.62 -14.75 -22.65
C ARG A 897 -21.53 -15.89 -22.18
N ASN A 898 -22.35 -15.70 -21.15
CA ASN A 898 -23.31 -16.71 -20.71
C ASN A 898 -24.32 -17.10 -21.81
N PHE A 899 -24.65 -16.21 -22.76
CA PHE A 899 -25.45 -16.57 -23.94
C PHE A 899 -24.68 -17.49 -24.91
N LEU A 900 -23.38 -17.24 -25.10
CA LEU A 900 -22.50 -18.10 -25.88
C LEU A 900 -22.36 -19.48 -25.20
N SER A 901 -22.17 -19.49 -23.88
CA SER A 901 -22.08 -20.72 -23.09
C SER A 901 -23.35 -21.56 -23.20
N PHE A 902 -24.53 -20.95 -23.07
CA PHE A 902 -25.80 -21.65 -23.30
C PHE A 902 -25.85 -22.30 -24.68
N GLY A 903 -25.50 -21.56 -25.73
CA GLY A 903 -25.52 -22.05 -27.10
C GLY A 903 -24.72 -23.34 -27.26
N VAL A 904 -23.44 -23.33 -26.85
CA VAL A 904 -22.55 -24.50 -26.97
C VAL A 904 -23.02 -25.65 -26.07
N LEU A 905 -23.34 -25.38 -24.82
CA LEU A 905 -23.69 -26.40 -23.82
C LEU A 905 -25.04 -27.08 -24.12
N TYR A 906 -25.92 -26.44 -24.89
CA TYR A 906 -27.22 -27.01 -25.23
C TYR A 906 -27.11 -28.25 -26.15
N PHE A 907 -26.16 -28.25 -27.10
CA PHE A 907 -26.01 -29.32 -28.09
C PHE A 907 -24.74 -30.16 -27.93
N ILE A 908 -23.87 -29.86 -26.97
CA ILE A 908 -22.53 -30.47 -26.88
C ILE A 908 -22.56 -32.00 -26.74
N ASN A 909 -23.50 -32.57 -25.98
CA ASN A 909 -23.60 -34.02 -25.79
C ASN A 909 -24.10 -34.73 -27.06
N GLU A 910 -25.06 -34.14 -27.77
CA GLU A 910 -25.51 -34.65 -29.07
C GLU A 910 -24.39 -34.60 -30.11
N TRP A 911 -23.61 -33.51 -30.10
CA TRP A 911 -22.47 -33.35 -30.99
C TRP A 911 -21.36 -34.37 -30.70
N LEU A 912 -21.06 -34.61 -29.41
CA LEU A 912 -20.09 -35.61 -28.98
C LEU A 912 -20.53 -37.03 -29.31
N ALA A 913 -21.82 -37.34 -29.21
CA ALA A 913 -22.38 -38.62 -29.61
C ALA A 913 -22.31 -38.86 -31.13
N LYS A 914 -22.45 -37.80 -31.94
CA LYS A 914 -22.50 -37.90 -33.41
C LYS A 914 -21.11 -37.96 -34.05
N ASP A 915 -20.24 -37.00 -33.72
CA ASP A 915 -18.95 -36.80 -34.40
C ASP A 915 -17.76 -37.33 -33.57
N GLY A 916 -17.98 -37.71 -32.31
CA GLY A 916 -16.97 -38.26 -31.42
C GLY A 916 -16.13 -37.19 -30.70
N VAL A 917 -15.41 -37.60 -29.65
CA VAL A 917 -14.67 -36.68 -28.76
C VAL A 917 -13.54 -35.95 -29.50
N LEU A 918 -12.83 -36.63 -30.40
CA LEU A 918 -11.67 -36.04 -31.08
C LEU A 918 -12.05 -34.82 -31.94
N GLU A 919 -13.03 -34.99 -32.83
CA GLU A 919 -13.47 -33.94 -33.75
C GLU A 919 -14.03 -32.74 -32.98
N VAL A 920 -14.85 -32.98 -31.96
CA VAL A 920 -15.41 -31.91 -31.11
C VAL A 920 -14.30 -31.08 -30.47
N PHE A 921 -13.32 -31.73 -29.81
CA PHE A 921 -12.25 -31.01 -29.12
C PHE A 921 -11.23 -30.36 -30.08
N ILE A 922 -11.05 -30.89 -31.29
CA ILE A 922 -10.29 -30.22 -32.37
C ILE A 922 -10.99 -28.92 -32.79
N VAL A 923 -12.31 -28.93 -32.96
CA VAL A 923 -13.07 -27.73 -33.33
C VAL A 923 -13.03 -26.70 -32.20
N LEU A 924 -13.28 -27.11 -30.96
CA LEU A 924 -13.18 -26.21 -29.79
C LEU A 924 -11.77 -25.63 -29.63
N GLY A 925 -10.74 -26.47 -29.75
CA GLY A 925 -9.33 -26.03 -29.72
C GLY A 925 -9.00 -25.05 -30.84
N SER A 926 -9.52 -25.29 -32.05
CA SER A 926 -9.29 -24.40 -33.21
C SER A 926 -9.98 -23.05 -33.05
N LEU A 927 -11.19 -23.03 -32.47
CA LEU A 927 -11.88 -21.78 -32.12
C LEU A 927 -11.14 -21.00 -31.03
N PHE A 928 -10.60 -21.70 -30.02
CA PHE A 928 -9.77 -21.10 -28.99
C PHE A 928 -8.50 -20.47 -29.60
N VAL A 929 -7.81 -21.19 -30.49
CA VAL A 929 -6.65 -20.68 -31.25
C VAL A 929 -7.02 -19.43 -32.02
N PHE A 930 -8.12 -19.46 -32.78
CA PHE A 930 -8.60 -18.31 -33.53
C PHE A 930 -8.83 -17.09 -32.63
N THR A 931 -9.56 -17.24 -31.52
CA THR A 931 -9.80 -16.13 -30.59
C THR A 931 -8.52 -15.63 -29.91
N SER A 932 -7.56 -16.51 -29.64
CA SER A 932 -6.27 -16.13 -29.08
C SER A 932 -5.42 -15.33 -30.08
N LEU A 933 -5.48 -15.68 -31.37
CA LEU A 933 -4.77 -14.96 -32.43
C LEU A 933 -5.34 -13.55 -32.70
N LEU A 934 -6.61 -13.28 -32.36
CA LEU A 934 -7.18 -11.92 -32.39
C LEU A 934 -6.47 -10.94 -31.44
N THR A 935 -5.68 -11.45 -30.50
CA THR A 935 -4.81 -10.66 -29.63
C THR A 935 -3.70 -9.95 -30.41
N ILE A 936 -3.23 -10.52 -31.53
CA ILE A 936 -2.14 -9.93 -32.34
C ILE A 936 -2.58 -8.61 -33.00
N PRO A 937 -3.73 -8.53 -33.71
CA PRO A 937 -4.26 -7.26 -34.19
C PRO A 937 -4.48 -6.22 -33.08
N LEU A 938 -4.95 -6.66 -31.90
CA LEU A 938 -5.18 -5.75 -30.78
C LEU A 938 -3.86 -5.22 -30.20
N TRP A 939 -2.81 -6.03 -30.14
CA TRP A 939 -1.46 -5.61 -29.77
C TRP A 939 -0.91 -4.53 -30.72
N ILE A 940 -1.06 -4.72 -32.03
CA ILE A 940 -0.50 -3.81 -33.04
C ILE A 940 -1.33 -2.52 -33.16
N PHE A 941 -2.67 -2.63 -33.15
CA PHE A 941 -3.57 -1.53 -33.49
C PHE A 941 -4.41 -1.01 -32.32
N GLY A 942 -4.26 -1.56 -31.11
CA GLY A 942 -5.09 -1.26 -29.93
C GLY A 942 -5.22 0.23 -29.63
N LYS A 943 -4.09 0.95 -29.61
CA LYS A 943 -4.08 2.42 -29.42
C LYS A 943 -4.90 3.17 -30.46
N ARG A 944 -4.79 2.76 -31.73
CA ARG A 944 -5.52 3.38 -32.83
C ARG A 944 -7.02 3.11 -32.72
N PHE A 945 -7.40 1.92 -32.26
CA PHE A 945 -8.81 1.61 -32.00
C PHE A 945 -9.36 2.46 -30.86
N ARG A 946 -8.68 2.53 -29.71
CA ARG A 946 -9.11 3.37 -28.58
C ARG A 946 -9.23 4.85 -28.96
N ALA A 947 -8.22 5.40 -29.63
CA ALA A 947 -8.22 6.78 -30.09
C ALA A 947 -9.33 7.08 -31.12
N LYS A 948 -9.69 6.12 -31.98
CA LYS A 948 -10.81 6.27 -32.91
C LYS A 948 -12.15 6.24 -32.19
N THR A 949 -12.33 5.32 -31.24
CA THR A 949 -13.61 5.19 -30.52
C THR A 949 -13.87 6.42 -29.63
N ASP A 950 -12.84 6.99 -29.00
CA ASP A 950 -12.97 8.22 -28.19
C ASP A 950 -13.36 9.47 -29.00
N ARG A 951 -13.10 9.48 -30.31
CA ARG A 951 -13.48 10.57 -31.21
C ARG A 951 -14.96 10.52 -31.62
N ILE A 952 -15.67 9.42 -31.39
CA ILE A 952 -17.07 9.28 -31.77
C ILE A 952 -17.94 9.96 -30.72
N VAL A 953 -18.35 11.21 -31.01
CA VAL A 953 -19.10 12.09 -30.10
C VAL A 953 -20.41 11.47 -29.61
N TRP A 954 -21.15 10.77 -30.48
CA TRP A 954 -22.41 10.11 -30.11
C TRP A 954 -22.20 9.01 -29.05
N LEU A 955 -21.19 8.16 -29.22
CA LEU A 955 -20.85 7.11 -28.24
C LEU A 955 -20.50 7.74 -26.89
N LYS A 956 -19.66 8.77 -26.89
CA LYS A 956 -19.26 9.49 -25.67
C LYS A 956 -20.45 10.12 -24.95
N ASN A 957 -21.41 10.69 -25.69
CA ASN A 957 -22.61 11.30 -25.11
C ASN A 957 -23.60 10.26 -24.58
N TYR A 958 -23.74 9.12 -25.26
CA TYR A 958 -24.64 8.05 -24.81
C TYR A 958 -24.19 7.38 -23.51
N MET A 959 -22.87 7.22 -23.35
CA MET A 959 -22.26 6.59 -22.18
C MET A 959 -22.25 7.50 -20.94
N LYS A 960 -22.49 8.81 -21.05
CA LYS A 960 -22.68 9.70 -19.90
C LYS A 960 -24.06 9.50 -19.27
N ASP A 961 -24.12 9.59 -17.94
CA ASP A 961 -25.35 9.44 -17.14
C ASP A 961 -26.31 10.60 -17.38
#